data_AF-A0A7Y3BN90-F1
#
_entry.id   AF-A0A7Y3BN90-F1
#
_cell.length_a   1.000
_cell.length_b   1.000
_cell.length_c   1.000
_cell.angle_alpha   90.00
_cell.angle_beta   90.00
_cell.angle_gamma   90.00
#
_symmetry.space_group_name_H-M   'P 1'
#
loop_
_entity.id
_entity.type
_entity.pdbx_description
1 polymer ?
#
loop_
_entity_poly.entity_id
_entity_poly.type
_entity_poly.pdbx_seq_one_letter_code
_entity_poly.pdbx_strand_id
1 'polypeptide(L)'
;MSRLRCAFWLLVFASASFAMVACKGDTGEAGPQGPPGEPGEPGQPPGAGIEPEPFGLVGQVLEPNLTPVLSGTVYLVPAVDVEELAQTPIDLFLSPEATSALEVDEPIEDLLDANGADYEQSEVNGEGIYRFETLPEGRHFVVWAPSADDDVHLPGGDNSRVSFDSDSLIGMQMDIRVSPQPSAAATYVGSSTCMGCHGLHSTTRTAHNVGLQVPGLRSILQDVEPWPNFDDALAVFDANATTLYYYDCNEASLEPAKCSVDDQPPAAAVAFTINLRRDAGRPLGAIGAYYIDMVNGTTERYDVVLTYGGALGAQQYLTRRANADGSFSYFVLPLQYNYEGDFANPDPADWPWRDYRSDLWYDAGGDALGEPANAESFDNNCAGCHFTGYRLEGSDAVGWSAGALVDPNGAFDYDGDGKPELINTGCEACHGPGSEHLELSPRSSYIVSPGLLTPGREAVICGSCHSRPLGIGAGVTGLPLSSENEMPAVGVRRRELAPLHTTRVSGAPEDFFASGDAKAHYQQYSDHLRSPHYRNSTRLTTCTGCHDPHANPDDVAEMDTSGNPNALCTTCHSPEANPELYPAAAHVADVTGVNGHASLEAFFGPFLCTDCHMVPTAKSGAAVRALVDPIGAPPTVQYYWNDVSSHRMTVTRWTSFTGQPDQPIAFTNECGECHAEFLPNTPTP
;
A
#
# COMPACT_ATOMS: atom_id res chain seq x y z
N MET A 1 27.13 46.29 24.52
CA MET A 1 25.77 45.82 24.19
C MET A 1 25.80 44.40 23.59
N SER A 2 26.63 43.54 24.16
CA SER A 2 26.65 42.09 23.94
C SER A 2 26.39 41.43 25.30
N ARG A 3 25.82 40.22 25.32
CA ARG A 3 25.38 39.41 26.48
C ARG A 3 23.90 39.46 26.87
N LEU A 4 22.98 39.40 25.91
CA LEU A 4 21.57 39.05 26.22
C LEU A 4 20.84 38.18 25.18
N ARG A 5 21.56 37.47 24.28
CA ARG A 5 20.94 36.57 23.28
C ARG A 5 21.36 35.09 23.33
N CYS A 6 22.15 34.67 24.32
CA CYS A 6 22.54 33.25 24.49
C CYS A 6 21.65 32.45 25.45
N ALA A 7 20.61 33.03 26.05
CA ALA A 7 19.80 32.35 27.07
C ALA A 7 18.55 31.62 26.51
N PHE A 8 18.22 31.78 25.23
CA PHE A 8 17.02 31.16 24.64
C PHE A 8 17.29 29.81 23.95
N TRP A 9 18.55 29.49 23.63
CA TRP A 9 18.94 28.24 22.96
C TRP A 9 19.36 27.11 23.92
N LEU A 10 19.54 27.41 25.21
CA LEU A 10 19.93 26.42 26.23
C LEU A 10 18.75 25.78 26.97
N LEU A 11 17.54 26.32 26.79
CA LEU A 11 16.31 25.72 27.36
C LEU A 11 15.68 24.67 26.44
N VAL A 12 15.91 24.73 25.12
CA VAL A 12 15.38 23.75 24.15
C VAL A 12 16.16 22.42 24.19
N PHE A 13 17.46 22.45 24.52
CA PHE A 13 18.25 21.21 24.69
C PHE A 13 18.08 20.54 26.07
N ALA A 14 17.64 21.29 27.08
CA ALA A 14 17.43 20.76 28.42
C ALA A 14 16.09 20.00 28.57
N SER A 15 15.07 20.34 27.78
CA SER A 15 13.80 19.59 27.72
C SER A 15 13.92 18.27 26.97
N ALA A 16 14.74 18.19 25.92
CA ALA A 16 15.02 16.92 25.21
C ALA A 16 15.76 15.89 26.10
N SER A 17 16.59 16.37 27.05
CA SER A 17 17.35 15.49 27.95
C SER A 17 16.50 14.91 29.10
N PHE A 18 15.36 15.52 29.43
CA PHE A 18 14.45 14.99 30.46
C PHE A 18 13.43 13.98 29.89
N ALA A 19 13.07 14.08 28.61
CA ALA A 19 12.19 13.11 27.94
C ALA A 19 12.88 11.74 27.72
N MET A 20 14.18 11.72 27.41
CA MET A 20 14.94 10.47 27.23
C MET A 20 15.05 9.60 28.49
N VAL A 21 14.84 10.14 29.70
CA VAL A 21 14.96 9.36 30.94
C VAL A 21 13.79 8.40 31.13
N ALA A 22 12.66 8.61 30.43
CA ALA A 22 11.44 7.85 30.63
C ALA A 22 11.12 6.79 29.56
N CYS A 23 11.98 6.64 28.54
CA CYS A 23 12.02 5.49 27.63
C CYS A 23 13.26 4.65 27.93
N LYS A 24 13.14 3.83 28.97
CA LYS A 24 14.01 2.66 29.18
C LYS A 24 13.11 1.44 29.24
N GLY A 25 12.46 1.14 28.11
CA GLY A 25 12.12 -0.26 27.84
C GLY A 25 13.43 -1.00 27.61
N ASP A 26 13.54 -2.23 28.10
CA ASP A 26 14.61 -3.12 27.64
C ASP A 26 14.55 -3.16 26.11
N THR A 27 15.70 -3.37 25.45
CA THR A 27 15.81 -3.59 23.99
C THR A 27 15.17 -4.93 23.59
N GLY A 28 13.96 -5.20 24.08
CA GLY A 28 13.21 -6.38 23.77
C GLY A 28 12.98 -6.46 22.28
N GLU A 29 13.11 -7.66 21.75
CA GLU A 29 12.40 -8.03 20.53
C GLU A 29 10.93 -7.63 20.68
N ALA A 30 10.30 -7.30 19.56
CA ALA A 30 8.90 -6.90 19.50
C ALA A 30 8.07 -7.72 20.50
N GLY A 31 7.20 -7.06 21.26
CA GLY A 31 6.03 -7.78 21.72
C GLY A 31 5.39 -8.36 20.45
N PRO A 32 5.10 -9.66 20.36
CA PRO A 32 4.54 -10.23 19.15
C PRO A 32 3.30 -9.39 18.79
N GLN A 33 3.34 -8.72 17.63
CA GLN A 33 2.07 -8.48 16.97
C GLN A 33 1.56 -9.87 16.66
N GLY A 34 0.44 -10.20 17.29
CA GLY A 34 -0.21 -11.47 17.07
C GLY A 34 -0.48 -11.64 15.57
N PRO A 35 -0.69 -12.88 15.11
CA PRO A 35 -1.29 -13.11 13.80
C PRO A 35 -2.52 -12.20 13.62
N PRO A 36 -2.95 -11.90 12.37
CA PRO A 36 -4.17 -11.16 12.10
C PRO A 36 -5.23 -11.61 13.09
N GLY A 37 -5.69 -10.69 13.94
CA GLY A 37 -6.37 -11.06 15.18
C GLY A 37 -7.41 -12.12 14.87
N GLU A 38 -7.31 -13.27 15.55
CA GLU A 38 -8.41 -14.23 15.55
C GLU A 38 -9.71 -13.45 15.82
N PRO A 39 -10.85 -13.85 15.22
CA PRO A 39 -12.12 -13.24 15.56
C PRO A 39 -12.17 -13.04 17.08
N GLY A 40 -12.36 -11.79 17.53
CA GLY A 40 -12.42 -11.52 18.96
C GLY A 40 -13.41 -12.48 19.59
N GLU A 41 -13.12 -13.01 20.77
CA GLU A 41 -14.12 -13.84 21.46
C GLU A 41 -15.42 -13.00 21.61
N PRO A 42 -16.62 -13.60 21.52
CA PRO A 42 -17.92 -12.93 21.57
C PRO A 42 -18.27 -12.27 22.93
N GLY A 43 -17.29 -11.60 23.55
CA GLY A 43 -17.31 -11.15 24.93
C GLY A 43 -16.77 -12.21 25.89
N GLN A 44 -16.48 -11.77 27.11
CA GLN A 44 -16.07 -12.61 28.23
C GLN A 44 -17.18 -12.65 29.29
N PRO A 45 -17.25 -13.71 30.13
CA PRO A 45 -18.12 -13.65 31.31
C PRO A 45 -17.77 -12.42 32.14
N PRO A 46 -18.76 -11.66 32.65
CA PRO A 46 -18.50 -10.40 33.33
C PRO A 46 -17.51 -10.56 34.48
N GLY A 47 -16.53 -9.64 34.52
CA GLY A 47 -15.52 -9.59 35.57
C GLY A 47 -16.08 -9.07 36.91
N ALA A 48 -15.24 -9.06 37.94
CA ALA A 48 -15.59 -8.40 39.20
C ALA A 48 -15.61 -6.87 39.01
N GLY A 49 -16.79 -6.27 38.81
CA GLY A 49 -16.92 -4.81 38.78
C GLY A 49 -18.08 -4.26 37.96
N ILE A 50 -18.60 -5.00 36.97
CA ILE A 50 -19.72 -4.57 36.13
C ILE A 50 -20.87 -5.58 36.25
N GLU A 51 -22.07 -5.09 36.58
CA GLU A 51 -23.26 -5.96 36.63
C GLU A 51 -23.62 -6.44 35.21
N PRO A 52 -23.76 -7.77 34.99
CA PRO A 52 -24.19 -8.31 33.70
C PRO A 52 -25.57 -7.84 33.28
N GLU A 53 -25.81 -7.84 31.97
CA GLU A 53 -27.15 -7.79 31.39
C GLU A 53 -27.59 -9.22 31.03
N PRO A 54 -28.44 -9.90 31.84
CA PRO A 54 -28.71 -11.34 31.68
C PRO A 54 -29.34 -11.76 30.35
N PHE A 55 -29.95 -10.80 29.64
CA PHE A 55 -30.59 -10.99 28.34
C PHE A 55 -29.96 -10.12 27.26
N GLY A 56 -28.84 -9.48 27.58
CA GLY A 56 -28.28 -8.35 26.86
C GLY A 56 -26.76 -8.38 26.82
N LEU A 57 -26.15 -7.22 26.59
CA LEU A 57 -24.71 -7.04 26.52
C LEU A 57 -24.29 -5.81 27.34
N VAL A 58 -23.18 -5.91 28.06
CA VAL A 58 -22.56 -4.78 28.76
C VAL A 58 -21.10 -4.67 28.35
N GLY A 59 -20.52 -3.49 28.46
CA GLY A 59 -19.08 -3.33 28.24
C GLY A 59 -18.57 -1.96 28.62
N GLN A 60 -17.24 -1.81 28.61
CA GLN A 60 -16.57 -0.52 28.71
C GLN A 60 -15.92 -0.11 27.39
N VAL A 61 -15.99 1.18 27.06
CA VAL A 61 -15.21 1.77 25.97
C VAL A 61 -13.94 2.35 26.55
N LEU A 62 -12.80 1.91 26.02
CA LEU A 62 -11.48 2.16 26.58
C LEU A 62 -10.50 2.66 25.49
N GLU A 63 -9.61 3.55 25.87
CA GLU A 63 -8.38 3.80 25.11
C GLU A 63 -7.41 2.59 25.21
N PRO A 64 -6.34 2.55 24.38
CA PRO A 64 -5.31 1.50 24.44
C PRO A 64 -4.62 1.40 25.81
N ASN A 65 -4.57 2.51 26.58
CA ASN A 65 -4.03 2.55 27.94
C ASN A 65 -5.03 2.10 29.03
N LEU A 66 -6.22 1.63 28.64
CA LEU A 66 -7.32 1.21 29.52
C LEU A 66 -8.00 2.36 30.28
N THR A 67 -7.83 3.61 29.84
CA THR A 67 -8.60 4.76 30.34
C THR A 67 -10.01 4.71 29.74
N PRO A 68 -11.06 4.86 30.55
CA PRO A 68 -12.43 4.91 30.03
C PRO A 68 -12.68 6.14 29.15
N VAL A 69 -13.33 5.92 28.01
CA VAL A 69 -13.86 6.96 27.13
C VAL A 69 -15.27 7.29 27.60
N LEU A 70 -15.52 8.55 27.97
CA LEU A 70 -16.68 8.92 28.80
C LEU A 70 -17.89 9.42 28.01
N SER A 71 -17.90 9.23 26.69
CA SER A 71 -18.96 9.66 25.79
C SER A 71 -18.98 8.82 24.50
N GLY A 72 -19.91 9.15 23.60
CA GLY A 72 -20.14 8.42 22.36
C GLY A 72 -21.24 7.36 22.50
N THR A 73 -21.42 6.60 21.43
CA THR A 73 -22.53 5.65 21.30
C THR A 73 -22.01 4.35 20.73
N VAL A 74 -22.41 3.23 21.34
CA VAL A 74 -22.19 1.89 20.79
C VAL A 74 -23.42 1.48 19.99
N TYR A 75 -23.22 1.02 18.76
CA TYR A 75 -24.24 0.57 17.83
C TYR A 75 -24.13 -0.93 17.58
N LEU A 76 -25.27 -1.59 17.44
CA LEU A 76 -25.39 -2.93 16.89
C LEU A 76 -25.81 -2.82 15.42
N VAL A 77 -24.83 -2.77 14.52
CA VAL A 77 -25.09 -2.67 13.07
C VAL A 77 -25.47 -4.06 12.54
N PRO A 78 -26.68 -4.26 11.98
CA PRO A 78 -27.09 -5.56 11.47
C PRO A 78 -26.18 -6.02 10.33
N ALA A 79 -25.68 -7.25 10.43
CA ALA A 79 -24.80 -7.82 9.41
C ALA A 79 -25.49 -7.97 8.04
N VAL A 80 -26.81 -8.14 8.05
CA VAL A 80 -27.65 -8.23 6.86
C VAL A 80 -27.67 -6.92 6.06
N ASP A 81 -27.55 -5.77 6.73
CA ASP A 81 -27.52 -4.47 6.06
C ASP A 81 -26.19 -4.28 5.32
N VAL A 82 -25.08 -4.73 5.91
CA VAL A 82 -23.77 -4.72 5.24
C VAL A 82 -23.76 -5.67 4.02
N GLU A 83 -24.43 -6.82 4.13
CA GLU A 83 -24.63 -7.74 3.01
C GLU A 83 -25.53 -7.14 1.91
N GLU A 84 -26.55 -6.35 2.28
CA GLU A 84 -27.38 -5.61 1.32
C GLU A 84 -26.56 -4.55 0.58
N LEU A 85 -25.69 -3.79 1.27
CA LEU A 85 -24.76 -2.85 0.63
C LEU A 85 -23.89 -3.54 -0.42
N ALA A 86 -23.37 -4.74 -0.09
CA ALA A 86 -22.49 -5.50 -0.96
C ALA A 86 -23.12 -5.89 -2.31
N GLN A 87 -24.45 -5.90 -2.41
CA GLN A 87 -25.18 -6.18 -3.66
C GLN A 87 -25.03 -5.05 -4.69
N THR A 88 -24.70 -3.84 -4.24
CA THR A 88 -24.42 -2.69 -5.11
C THR A 88 -22.91 -2.57 -5.34
N PRO A 89 -22.42 -2.74 -6.58
CA PRO A 89 -21.00 -2.56 -6.87
C PRO A 89 -20.53 -1.13 -6.61
N ILE A 90 -19.30 -0.97 -6.10
CA ILE A 90 -18.66 0.34 -5.97
C ILE A 90 -18.14 0.77 -7.34
N ASP A 91 -18.58 1.95 -7.79
CA ASP A 91 -18.07 2.60 -8.99
C ASP A 91 -16.87 3.50 -8.63
N LEU A 92 -15.68 3.11 -9.07
CA LEU A 92 -14.43 3.82 -8.82
C LEU A 92 -14.27 5.10 -9.65
N PHE A 93 -15.09 5.28 -10.68
CA PHE A 93 -14.93 6.34 -11.69
C PHE A 93 -15.85 7.54 -11.47
N LEU A 94 -16.54 7.56 -10.33
CA LEU A 94 -17.35 8.69 -9.93
C LEU A 94 -16.50 9.92 -9.66
N SER A 95 -17.13 11.10 -9.80
CA SER A 95 -16.48 12.34 -9.38
C SER A 95 -16.24 12.32 -7.86
N PRO A 96 -15.30 13.15 -7.35
CA PRO A 96 -15.11 13.33 -5.92
C PRO A 96 -16.41 13.63 -5.15
N GLU A 97 -17.26 14.51 -5.67
CA GLU A 97 -18.54 14.88 -5.04
C GLU A 97 -19.55 13.73 -5.08
N ALA A 98 -19.60 12.98 -6.19
CA ALA A 98 -20.47 11.83 -6.31
C ALA A 98 -20.04 10.69 -5.38
N THR A 99 -18.73 10.45 -5.24
CA THR A 99 -18.16 9.50 -4.28
C THR A 99 -18.54 9.90 -2.86
N SER A 100 -18.40 11.19 -2.51
CA SER A 100 -18.79 11.72 -1.20
C SER A 100 -20.29 11.62 -0.90
N ALA A 101 -21.13 11.50 -1.93
CA ALA A 101 -22.58 11.38 -1.79
C ALA A 101 -23.07 9.93 -1.77
N LEU A 102 -22.18 8.94 -1.98
CA LEU A 102 -22.55 7.53 -1.87
C LEU A 102 -22.92 7.17 -0.43
N GLU A 103 -23.89 6.28 -0.31
CA GLU A 103 -24.34 5.67 0.96
C GLU A 103 -24.06 4.16 0.97
N VAL A 104 -23.19 3.70 0.05
CA VAL A 104 -22.88 2.29 -0.18
C VAL A 104 -21.38 2.04 -0.31
N ASP A 105 -20.53 3.03 -0.06
CA ASP A 105 -19.07 2.92 -0.20
C ASP A 105 -18.46 2.36 1.10
N GLU A 106 -18.70 3.00 2.24
CA GLU A 106 -18.09 2.63 3.52
C GLU A 106 -18.94 1.58 4.26
N PRO A 107 -18.40 0.40 4.61
CA PRO A 107 -19.21 -0.74 5.09
C PRO A 107 -19.98 -0.50 6.39
N ILE A 108 -19.52 0.43 7.24
CA ILE A 108 -20.09 0.71 8.56
C ILE A 108 -20.58 2.15 8.65
N GLU A 109 -19.75 3.12 8.31
CA GLU A 109 -20.07 4.54 8.53
C GLU A 109 -21.22 5.03 7.63
N ASP A 110 -21.36 4.53 6.40
CA ASP A 110 -22.53 4.88 5.57
C ASP A 110 -23.84 4.35 6.17
N LEU A 111 -23.82 3.16 6.79
CA LEU A 111 -24.98 2.61 7.50
C LEU A 111 -25.30 3.40 8.76
N LEU A 112 -24.29 3.85 9.52
CA LEU A 112 -24.50 4.70 10.69
C LEU A 112 -25.07 6.07 10.29
N ASP A 113 -24.56 6.67 9.21
CA ASP A 113 -25.04 7.93 8.66
C ASP A 113 -26.52 7.83 8.20
N ALA A 114 -26.89 6.72 7.55
CA ALA A 114 -28.23 6.53 7.00
C ALA A 114 -29.26 6.04 8.03
N ASN A 115 -28.86 5.07 8.86
CA ASN A 115 -29.77 4.25 9.67
C ASN A 115 -29.45 4.25 11.18
N GLY A 116 -28.39 4.94 11.62
CA GLY A 116 -27.92 4.85 13.01
C GLY A 116 -28.99 5.22 14.06
N ALA A 117 -29.95 6.09 13.72
CA ALA A 117 -31.06 6.42 14.61
C ALA A 117 -32.07 5.27 14.81
N ASP A 118 -32.14 4.34 13.86
CA ASP A 118 -33.07 3.20 13.84
C ASP A 118 -32.42 1.92 14.39
N TYR A 119 -31.09 1.86 14.46
CA TYR A 119 -30.36 0.74 15.04
C TYR A 119 -30.46 0.69 16.57
N GLU A 120 -30.36 -0.52 17.10
CA GLU A 120 -30.19 -0.72 18.55
C GLU A 120 -28.85 -0.09 18.96
N GLN A 121 -28.93 0.87 19.88
CA GLN A 121 -27.79 1.69 20.29
C GLN A 121 -27.79 1.96 21.79
N SER A 122 -26.61 2.15 22.36
CA SER A 122 -26.43 2.43 23.79
C SER A 122 -25.44 3.59 23.97
N GLU A 123 -25.87 4.64 24.66
CA GLU A 123 -24.99 5.75 25.03
C GLU A 123 -23.97 5.28 26.07
N VAL A 124 -22.72 5.69 25.89
CA VAL A 124 -21.65 5.47 26.85
C VAL A 124 -21.81 6.46 27.99
N ASN A 125 -21.89 5.96 29.22
CA ASN A 125 -22.09 6.80 30.40
C ASN A 125 -20.78 7.44 30.91
N GLY A 126 -20.88 8.26 31.96
CA GLY A 126 -19.72 8.94 32.57
C GLY A 126 -18.70 8.06 33.28
N GLU A 127 -18.86 6.74 33.24
CA GLU A 127 -17.87 5.73 33.69
C GLU A 127 -17.28 4.94 32.49
N GLY A 128 -17.65 5.31 31.27
CA GLY A 128 -17.27 4.62 30.04
C GLY A 128 -18.05 3.34 29.77
N ILE A 129 -19.18 3.12 30.46
CA ILE A 129 -19.97 1.88 30.36
C ILE A 129 -21.14 2.08 29.39
N TYR A 130 -21.35 1.11 28.50
CA TYR A 130 -22.55 0.96 27.68
C TYR A 130 -23.34 -0.29 28.07
N ARG A 131 -24.65 -0.28 27.83
CA ARG A 131 -25.59 -1.36 28.20
C ARG A 131 -26.69 -1.55 27.17
N PHE A 132 -26.86 -2.78 26.73
CA PHE A 132 -28.03 -3.27 26.01
C PHE A 132 -28.78 -4.21 26.95
N GLU A 133 -30.01 -3.87 27.38
CA GLU A 133 -30.81 -4.75 28.25
C GLU A 133 -31.26 -6.02 27.52
N THR A 134 -31.47 -5.91 26.21
CA THR A 134 -31.83 -6.98 25.29
C THR A 134 -31.08 -6.83 23.98
N LEU A 135 -30.88 -7.92 23.25
CA LEU A 135 -30.28 -7.89 21.91
C LEU A 135 -31.31 -8.21 20.82
N PRO A 136 -31.30 -7.52 19.68
CA PRO A 136 -32.07 -7.90 18.49
C PRO A 136 -31.62 -9.27 17.97
N GLU A 137 -32.51 -10.00 17.31
CA GLU A 137 -32.18 -11.29 16.68
C GLU A 137 -31.21 -11.11 15.50
N GLY A 138 -30.34 -12.10 15.26
CA GLY A 138 -29.44 -12.12 14.10
C GLY A 138 -27.98 -11.83 14.46
N ARG A 139 -27.21 -11.38 13.46
CA ARG A 139 -25.79 -11.06 13.60
C ARG A 139 -25.56 -9.56 13.55
N HIS A 140 -24.66 -9.07 14.41
CA HIS A 140 -24.40 -7.63 14.53
C HIS A 140 -22.90 -7.35 14.61
N PHE A 141 -22.47 -6.29 13.95
CA PHE A 141 -21.18 -5.65 14.22
C PHE A 141 -21.36 -4.71 15.42
N VAL A 142 -20.47 -4.82 16.41
CA VAL A 142 -20.46 -3.95 17.59
C VAL A 142 -19.48 -2.81 17.34
N VAL A 143 -19.99 -1.60 17.16
CA VAL A 143 -19.18 -0.44 16.72
C VAL A 143 -19.40 0.73 17.67
N TRP A 144 -18.33 1.35 18.12
CA TRP A 144 -18.41 2.62 18.84
C TRP A 144 -18.20 3.80 17.89
N ALA A 145 -19.01 4.84 18.05
CA ALA A 145 -18.82 6.13 17.39
C ALA A 145 -18.66 7.26 18.43
N PRO A 146 -17.71 8.19 18.22
CA PRO A 146 -17.51 9.34 19.10
C PRO A 146 -18.74 10.27 19.09
N SER A 147 -18.94 10.97 20.20
CA SER A 147 -19.90 12.08 20.24
C SER A 147 -19.44 13.22 19.32
N ALA A 148 -20.36 14.06 18.84
CA ALA A 148 -20.03 15.17 17.93
C ALA A 148 -18.96 16.16 18.46
N ASP A 149 -18.83 16.29 19.77
CA ASP A 149 -17.84 17.16 20.43
C ASP A 149 -16.53 16.42 20.81
N ASP A 150 -16.40 15.12 20.47
CA ASP A 150 -15.18 14.34 20.68
C ASP A 150 -14.30 14.39 19.43
N ASP A 151 -13.27 15.23 19.49
CA ASP A 151 -12.25 15.44 18.45
C ASP A 151 -10.93 14.72 18.75
N VAL A 152 -10.90 13.87 19.78
CA VAL A 152 -9.68 13.17 20.24
C VAL A 152 -9.74 11.66 20.03
N HIS A 153 -10.86 11.12 19.52
CA HIS A 153 -11.00 9.72 19.11
C HIS A 153 -11.57 9.56 17.70
N LEU A 154 -11.35 8.39 17.12
CA LEU A 154 -11.90 7.97 15.82
C LEU A 154 -12.87 6.79 16.01
N PRO A 155 -13.93 6.68 15.18
CA PRO A 155 -14.91 5.59 15.30
C PRO A 155 -14.27 4.22 15.02
N GLY A 156 -14.84 3.18 15.62
CA GLY A 156 -14.41 1.81 15.42
C GLY A 156 -14.52 0.95 16.68
N GLY A 157 -13.45 0.25 16.99
CA GLY A 157 -13.39 -0.79 18.01
C GLY A 157 -12.50 -1.94 17.56
N ASP A 158 -11.78 -2.58 18.48
CA ASP A 158 -11.01 -3.81 18.23
C ASP A 158 -11.87 -4.97 17.67
N ASN A 159 -13.18 -4.94 17.93
CA ASN A 159 -14.15 -5.92 17.43
C ASN A 159 -15.07 -5.41 16.31
N SER A 160 -14.88 -4.18 15.82
CA SER A 160 -15.83 -3.53 14.90
C SER A 160 -15.85 -4.11 13.48
N ARG A 161 -15.03 -5.13 13.20
CA ARG A 161 -14.84 -5.75 11.89
C ARG A 161 -15.35 -7.17 11.81
N VAL A 162 -15.83 -7.72 12.91
CA VAL A 162 -16.41 -9.06 12.98
C VAL A 162 -17.84 -8.93 13.45
N SER A 163 -18.75 -9.64 12.81
CA SER A 163 -20.13 -9.73 13.29
C SER A 163 -20.28 -10.89 14.25
N PHE A 164 -21.18 -10.75 15.22
CA PHE A 164 -21.46 -11.76 16.24
C PHE A 164 -22.93 -12.14 16.22
N ASP A 165 -23.23 -13.43 16.38
CA ASP A 165 -24.61 -13.86 16.66
C ASP A 165 -25.03 -13.31 18.02
N SER A 166 -26.22 -12.71 18.10
CA SER A 166 -26.73 -12.15 19.35
C SER A 166 -26.74 -13.18 20.49
N ASP A 167 -27.07 -14.44 20.19
CA ASP A 167 -27.04 -15.54 21.16
C ASP A 167 -25.65 -15.75 21.79
N SER A 168 -24.57 -15.41 21.07
CA SER A 168 -23.20 -15.51 21.58
C SER A 168 -22.82 -14.35 22.51
N LEU A 169 -23.55 -13.23 22.44
CA LEU A 169 -23.30 -12.01 23.21
C LEU A 169 -24.16 -11.92 24.49
N ILE A 170 -25.29 -12.65 24.55
CA ILE A 170 -26.23 -12.57 25.68
C ILE A 170 -25.55 -12.93 27.01
N GLY A 171 -25.65 -12.03 28.00
CA GLY A 171 -25.09 -12.22 29.33
C GLY A 171 -23.58 -11.99 29.41
N MET A 172 -22.95 -11.58 28.30
CA MET A 172 -21.52 -11.38 28.21
C MET A 172 -21.13 -9.93 28.52
N GLN A 173 -19.85 -9.73 28.79
CA GLN A 173 -19.20 -8.44 28.81
C GLN A 173 -18.28 -8.31 27.59
N MET A 174 -18.41 -7.25 26.81
CA MET A 174 -17.51 -6.94 25.69
C MET A 174 -16.93 -5.54 25.89
N ASP A 175 -15.68 -5.46 26.32
CA ASP A 175 -15.00 -4.17 26.34
C ASP A 175 -14.52 -3.84 24.92
N ILE A 176 -14.58 -2.56 24.56
CA ILE A 176 -14.24 -2.05 23.23
C ILE A 176 -13.03 -1.14 23.37
N ARG A 177 -11.94 -1.46 22.67
CA ARG A 177 -10.79 -0.54 22.56
C ARG A 177 -10.93 0.35 21.34
N VAL A 178 -10.80 1.66 21.51
CA VAL A 178 -10.96 2.64 20.43
C VAL A 178 -9.68 3.41 20.16
N SER A 179 -9.55 3.92 18.93
CA SER A 179 -8.37 4.69 18.55
C SER A 179 -8.47 6.11 19.09
N PRO A 180 -7.49 6.60 19.87
CA PRO A 180 -7.29 8.02 20.03
C PRO A 180 -6.74 8.60 18.72
N GLN A 181 -6.71 9.92 18.62
CA GLN A 181 -6.04 10.65 17.55
C GLN A 181 -5.31 11.88 18.12
N PRO A 182 -4.21 12.29 17.50
CA PRO A 182 -3.54 13.54 17.88
C PRO A 182 -4.39 14.74 17.47
N SER A 183 -4.23 15.87 18.17
CA SER A 183 -4.83 17.13 17.74
C SER A 183 -4.15 17.66 16.47
N ALA A 184 -4.81 18.60 15.79
CA ALA A 184 -4.23 19.32 14.64
C ALA A 184 -2.95 20.12 14.99
N ALA A 185 -2.62 20.31 16.26
CA ALA A 185 -1.39 20.97 16.71
C ALA A 185 -0.21 19.99 16.85
N ALA A 186 -0.46 18.68 16.77
CA ALA A 186 0.60 17.68 16.88
C ALA A 186 1.56 17.75 15.70
N THR A 187 2.83 17.55 16.01
CA THR A 187 3.95 17.52 15.07
C THR A 187 4.60 16.13 15.01
N TYR A 188 5.24 15.87 13.87
CA TYR A 188 5.98 14.65 13.61
C TYR A 188 7.27 14.60 14.46
N VAL A 189 7.61 13.43 15.00
CA VAL A 189 8.78 13.22 15.87
C VAL A 189 9.84 12.24 15.32
N GLY A 190 9.49 11.48 14.28
CA GLY A 190 10.38 10.63 13.52
C GLY A 190 10.48 9.20 14.02
N SER A 191 10.68 8.27 13.08
CA SER A 191 10.74 6.84 13.33
C SER A 191 11.81 6.47 14.37
N SER A 192 12.96 7.17 14.41
CA SER A 192 13.98 6.91 15.45
C SER A 192 13.50 7.22 16.86
N THR A 193 12.65 8.24 17.01
CA THR A 193 12.03 8.58 18.30
C THR A 193 11.08 7.47 18.73
N CYS A 194 10.22 7.00 17.82
CA CYS A 194 9.30 5.89 18.05
C CYS A 194 10.06 4.62 18.48
N MET A 195 11.09 4.23 17.71
CA MET A 195 11.90 3.03 17.98
C MET A 195 12.68 3.11 19.30
N GLY A 196 12.93 4.31 19.83
CA GLY A 196 13.52 4.49 21.16
C GLY A 196 12.68 3.89 22.30
N CYS A 197 11.36 3.79 22.12
CA CYS A 197 10.44 3.23 23.12
C CYS A 197 9.79 1.91 22.64
N HIS A 198 9.64 1.71 21.33
CA HIS A 198 9.01 0.53 20.72
C HIS A 198 10.01 -0.54 20.20
N GLY A 199 11.32 -0.30 20.35
CA GLY A 199 12.36 -1.20 19.85
C GLY A 199 12.67 -0.99 18.37
N LEU A 200 13.77 -1.61 17.92
CA LEU A 200 14.13 -1.64 16.50
C LEU A 200 13.11 -2.53 15.79
N HIS A 201 12.33 -1.91 14.93
CA HIS A 201 11.18 -2.56 14.33
C HIS A 201 11.59 -3.28 13.04
N SER A 202 11.06 -4.49 12.83
CA SER A 202 11.06 -5.21 11.56
C SER A 202 10.52 -4.40 10.37
N THR A 203 9.84 -3.26 10.60
CA THR A 203 9.48 -2.33 9.53
C THR A 203 10.68 -1.88 8.71
N THR A 204 11.88 -1.84 9.30
CA THR A 204 13.14 -1.55 8.57
C THR A 204 13.43 -2.53 7.43
N ARG A 205 12.82 -3.72 7.47
CA ARG A 205 12.89 -4.82 6.49
C ARG A 205 11.69 -4.88 5.55
N THR A 206 10.88 -3.82 5.46
CA THR A 206 9.72 -3.77 4.56
C THR A 206 9.96 -2.85 3.37
N ALA A 207 9.25 -3.10 2.26
CA ALA A 207 9.31 -2.26 1.06
C ALA A 207 9.03 -0.77 1.35
N HIS A 208 8.25 -0.48 2.39
CA HIS A 208 7.97 0.88 2.87
C HIS A 208 9.20 1.62 3.38
N ASN A 209 10.20 0.95 3.97
CA ASN A 209 11.42 1.59 4.49
C ASN A 209 12.62 1.51 3.54
N VAL A 210 12.58 0.62 2.54
CA VAL A 210 13.68 0.41 1.60
C VAL A 210 13.40 0.94 0.19
N GLY A 211 12.20 1.46 -0.07
CA GLY A 211 11.76 1.86 -1.40
C GLY A 211 12.60 2.96 -2.05
N LEU A 212 13.12 3.92 -1.26
CA LEU A 212 14.07 4.92 -1.71
C LEU A 212 15.42 4.73 -1.01
N GLN A 213 16.51 4.64 -1.76
CA GLN A 213 17.85 4.44 -1.19
C GLN A 213 18.87 5.34 -1.85
N VAL A 214 19.89 5.70 -1.08
CA VAL A 214 21.11 6.28 -1.62
C VAL A 214 21.92 5.14 -2.28
N PRO A 215 22.33 5.27 -3.56
CA PRO A 215 23.05 4.20 -4.24
C PRO A 215 24.32 3.74 -3.48
N GLY A 216 24.33 2.46 -3.09
CA GLY A 216 25.44 1.84 -2.37
C GLY A 216 25.61 2.26 -0.90
N LEU A 217 24.67 3.00 -0.32
CA LEU A 217 24.70 3.39 1.09
C LEU A 217 23.30 3.34 1.71
N ARG A 218 23.17 2.66 2.85
CA ARG A 218 21.91 2.49 3.58
C ARG A 218 22.01 3.09 4.96
N SER A 219 20.91 3.67 5.46
CA SER A 219 20.83 4.00 6.88
C SER A 219 20.51 2.77 7.72
N ILE A 220 20.59 2.92 9.05
CA ILE A 220 20.18 1.86 9.98
C ILE A 220 18.68 1.55 9.93
N LEU A 221 17.88 2.39 9.27
CA LEU A 221 16.44 2.17 9.10
C LEU A 221 16.11 1.35 7.84
N GLN A 222 17.11 0.91 7.08
CA GLN A 222 16.91 0.24 5.80
C GLN A 222 17.67 -1.08 5.77
N ASP A 223 16.91 -2.17 5.73
CA ASP A 223 17.44 -3.53 5.65
C ASP A 223 16.87 -4.25 4.43
N VAL A 224 17.75 -4.53 3.46
CA VAL A 224 17.39 -5.18 2.19
C VAL A 224 17.71 -6.67 2.17
N GLU A 225 18.12 -7.26 3.31
CA GLU A 225 18.40 -8.70 3.40
C GLU A 225 17.29 -9.59 2.78
N PRO A 226 15.99 -9.27 2.90
CA PRO A 226 14.92 -10.06 2.26
C PRO A 226 14.96 -10.08 0.73
N TRP A 227 15.68 -9.15 0.09
CA TRP A 227 15.79 -9.03 -1.37
C TRP A 227 17.26 -9.15 -1.81
N PRO A 228 17.78 -10.36 -2.04
CA PRO A 228 19.20 -10.56 -2.34
C PRO A 228 19.67 -9.88 -3.63
N ASN A 229 18.75 -9.67 -4.58
CA ASN A 229 19.02 -9.07 -5.89
C ASN A 229 18.88 -7.54 -5.91
N PHE A 230 18.64 -6.89 -4.75
CA PHE A 230 18.28 -5.47 -4.68
C PHE A 230 19.30 -4.53 -5.35
N ASP A 231 20.59 -4.90 -5.35
CA ASP A 231 21.69 -4.11 -5.91
C ASP A 231 22.20 -4.62 -7.26
N ASP A 232 21.52 -5.59 -7.90
CA ASP A 232 21.98 -6.20 -9.17
C ASP A 232 22.19 -5.14 -10.26
N ALA A 233 21.31 -4.15 -10.31
CA ALA A 233 21.41 -3.08 -11.27
C ALA A 233 22.58 -2.11 -10.98
N LEU A 234 22.90 -1.86 -9.70
CA LEU A 234 24.07 -1.06 -9.32
C LEU A 234 25.38 -1.75 -9.73
N ALA A 235 25.43 -3.09 -9.72
CA ALA A 235 26.58 -3.84 -10.23
C ALA A 235 26.84 -3.54 -11.72
N VAL A 236 25.80 -3.24 -12.50
CA VAL A 236 25.92 -2.82 -13.92
C VAL A 236 26.58 -1.44 -14.03
N PHE A 237 26.26 -0.49 -13.15
CA PHE A 237 26.96 0.79 -13.10
C PHE A 237 28.43 0.62 -12.70
N ASP A 238 28.71 -0.26 -11.73
CA ASP A 238 30.06 -0.53 -11.24
C ASP A 238 30.97 -1.17 -12.31
N ALA A 239 30.41 -1.96 -13.23
CA ALA A 239 31.14 -2.49 -14.37
C ALA A 239 31.67 -1.38 -15.31
N ASN A 240 31.04 -0.20 -15.28
CA ASN A 240 31.46 1.01 -15.99
C ASN A 240 31.64 0.82 -17.51
N ALA A 241 30.90 -0.13 -18.08
CA ALA A 241 31.05 -0.58 -19.46
C ALA A 241 29.71 -0.68 -20.23
N THR A 242 28.58 -0.52 -19.53
CA THR A 242 27.26 -0.71 -20.12
C THR A 242 26.76 0.55 -20.83
N THR A 243 26.26 0.37 -22.03
CA THR A 243 25.56 1.41 -22.80
C THR A 243 24.20 0.85 -23.16
N LEU A 244 23.15 1.56 -22.78
CA LEU A 244 21.78 1.28 -23.16
C LEU A 244 21.48 2.02 -24.46
N TYR A 245 20.96 1.31 -25.46
CA TYR A 245 20.62 1.83 -26.77
C TYR A 245 19.12 2.01 -26.87
N TYR A 246 18.65 3.24 -27.08
CA TYR A 246 17.25 3.56 -27.30
C TYR A 246 16.99 3.60 -28.80
N TYR A 247 16.08 2.77 -29.28
CA TYR A 247 15.79 2.61 -30.70
C TYR A 247 14.32 2.22 -30.94
N ASP A 248 13.91 2.19 -32.21
CA ASP A 248 12.54 1.90 -32.63
C ASP A 248 11.49 2.79 -31.91
N CYS A 249 11.86 4.05 -31.68
CA CYS A 249 11.02 4.99 -30.95
C CYS A 249 9.76 5.38 -31.76
N ASN A 250 8.59 5.32 -31.13
CA ASN A 250 7.31 5.63 -31.76
C ASN A 250 6.60 6.82 -31.08
N GLU A 251 6.80 8.01 -31.63
CA GLU A 251 6.14 9.26 -31.19
C GLU A 251 4.62 9.22 -31.29
N ALA A 252 4.06 8.40 -32.20
CA ALA A 252 2.61 8.26 -32.33
C ALA A 252 2.01 7.37 -31.24
N SER A 253 2.84 6.68 -30.45
CA SER A 253 2.38 5.89 -29.30
C SER A 253 1.73 6.81 -28.27
N LEU A 254 0.60 6.37 -27.72
CA LEU A 254 -0.01 7.02 -26.55
C LEU A 254 0.68 6.60 -25.25
N GLU A 255 1.45 5.51 -25.27
CA GLU A 255 2.21 5.05 -24.11
C GLU A 255 3.37 6.02 -23.83
N PRO A 256 3.65 6.35 -22.56
CA PRO A 256 4.76 7.23 -22.23
C PRO A 256 6.15 6.64 -22.55
N ALA A 257 6.32 5.33 -22.45
CA ALA A 257 7.50 4.65 -22.99
C ALA A 257 7.41 4.65 -24.53
N LYS A 258 8.35 5.32 -25.20
CA LYS A 258 8.37 5.52 -26.65
C LYS A 258 9.30 4.55 -27.35
N CYS A 259 10.36 4.08 -26.69
CA CYS A 259 11.47 3.37 -27.31
C CYS A 259 11.64 1.94 -26.76
N SER A 260 12.27 1.09 -27.56
CA SER A 260 12.88 -0.16 -27.08
C SER A 260 14.28 0.13 -26.53
N VAL A 261 14.74 -0.67 -25.56
CA VAL A 261 16.03 -0.48 -24.87
C VAL A 261 16.83 -1.78 -24.84
N ASP A 262 18.01 -1.81 -25.46
CA ASP A 262 18.90 -2.97 -25.45
C ASP A 262 20.27 -2.58 -24.85
N ASP A 263 20.95 -3.51 -24.18
CA ASP A 263 22.30 -3.31 -23.66
C ASP A 263 23.40 -3.70 -24.67
N GLN A 264 22.99 -4.18 -25.85
CA GLN A 264 23.81 -4.43 -27.02
C GLN A 264 23.43 -3.48 -28.17
N PRO A 265 24.39 -3.14 -29.06
CA PRO A 265 24.10 -2.29 -30.21
C PRO A 265 23.05 -2.94 -31.14
N PRO A 266 21.89 -2.30 -31.38
CA PRO A 266 20.88 -2.84 -32.27
C PRO A 266 21.28 -2.68 -33.74
N ALA A 267 20.64 -3.44 -34.63
CA ALA A 267 20.78 -3.24 -36.07
C ALA A 267 19.99 -2.02 -36.58
N ALA A 268 18.96 -1.60 -35.84
CA ALA A 268 18.16 -0.43 -36.11
C ALA A 268 18.93 0.87 -35.84
N ALA A 269 18.40 1.99 -36.34
CA ALA A 269 18.97 3.30 -36.02
C ALA A 269 18.72 3.63 -34.54
N VAL A 270 19.79 3.97 -33.84
CA VAL A 270 19.76 4.40 -32.44
C VAL A 270 19.34 5.86 -32.39
N ALA A 271 18.33 6.18 -31.58
CA ALA A 271 17.88 7.54 -31.32
C ALA A 271 18.84 8.25 -30.37
N PHE A 272 19.10 7.65 -29.21
CA PHE A 272 20.09 8.13 -28.25
C PHE A 272 20.61 6.95 -27.41
N THR A 273 21.65 7.19 -26.63
CA THR A 273 22.18 6.18 -25.70
C THR A 273 22.25 6.70 -24.27
N ILE A 274 22.19 5.79 -23.31
CA ILE A 274 22.44 6.06 -21.90
C ILE A 274 23.62 5.21 -21.43
N ASN A 275 24.66 5.87 -20.96
CA ASN A 275 25.85 5.22 -20.43
C ASN A 275 25.75 5.13 -18.91
N LEU A 276 25.73 3.90 -18.36
CA LEU A 276 25.66 3.68 -16.91
C LEU A 276 27.09 3.68 -16.32
N ARG A 277 27.36 4.56 -15.35
CA ARG A 277 28.74 4.80 -14.90
C ARG A 277 28.86 4.97 -13.39
N ARG A 278 29.99 4.53 -12.85
CA ARG A 278 30.40 4.75 -11.46
C ARG A 278 31.76 5.44 -11.40
N ASP A 279 31.84 6.55 -10.66
CA ASP A 279 33.08 7.27 -10.39
C ASP A 279 33.79 6.66 -9.16
N ALA A 280 34.82 5.86 -9.42
CA ALA A 280 35.62 5.23 -8.36
C ALA A 280 36.41 6.22 -7.48
N GLY A 281 36.55 7.48 -7.90
CA GLY A 281 37.13 8.56 -7.11
C GLY A 281 36.20 9.13 -6.05
N ARG A 282 34.90 8.79 -6.09
CA ARG A 282 33.89 9.22 -5.11
C ARG A 282 33.47 8.06 -4.21
N PRO A 283 33.30 8.30 -2.90
CA PRO A 283 32.79 7.29 -1.99
C PRO A 283 31.32 6.96 -2.31
N LEU A 284 30.88 5.76 -1.95
CA LEU A 284 29.47 5.37 -2.05
C LEU A 284 28.59 6.35 -1.27
N GLY A 285 27.40 6.63 -1.81
CA GLY A 285 26.47 7.62 -1.31
C GLY A 285 26.87 9.09 -1.45
N ALA A 286 28.06 9.41 -1.97
CA ALA A 286 28.32 10.77 -2.42
C ALA A 286 27.59 11.05 -3.74
N ILE A 287 27.01 12.23 -3.86
CA ILE A 287 26.41 12.69 -5.11
C ILE A 287 27.46 12.66 -6.22
N GLY A 288 27.06 12.08 -7.36
CA GLY A 288 27.91 11.85 -8.52
C GLY A 288 28.83 10.63 -8.43
N ALA A 289 28.74 9.81 -7.36
CA ALA A 289 29.37 8.49 -7.31
C ALA A 289 28.80 7.56 -8.38
N TYR A 290 27.48 7.60 -8.57
CA TYR A 290 26.78 6.97 -9.69
C TYR A 290 26.20 8.06 -10.58
N TYR A 291 26.24 7.85 -11.89
CA TYR A 291 25.71 8.81 -12.86
C TYR A 291 25.38 8.11 -14.18
N ILE A 292 24.55 8.78 -14.98
CA ILE A 292 24.33 8.43 -16.38
C ILE A 292 24.86 9.53 -17.30
N ASP A 293 25.39 9.16 -18.46
CA ASP A 293 25.60 10.09 -19.57
C ASP A 293 24.60 9.77 -20.70
N MET A 294 23.68 10.70 -20.96
CA MET A 294 22.77 10.64 -22.09
C MET A 294 23.45 11.24 -23.33
N VAL A 295 23.38 10.55 -24.47
CA VAL A 295 24.13 10.92 -25.67
C VAL A 295 23.25 10.90 -26.92
N ASN A 296 23.09 12.08 -27.53
CA ASN A 296 22.58 12.26 -28.90
C ASN A 296 23.33 13.40 -29.61
N GLY A 297 24.53 13.10 -30.14
CA GLY A 297 25.44 14.10 -30.73
C GLY A 297 26.12 15.04 -29.72
N THR A 298 25.42 15.41 -28.64
CA THR A 298 25.94 16.00 -27.41
C THR A 298 25.94 14.96 -26.29
N THR A 299 26.63 15.26 -25.19
CA THR A 299 26.62 14.43 -23.98
C THR A 299 26.14 15.27 -22.81
N GLU A 300 25.09 14.79 -22.14
CA GLU A 300 24.51 15.38 -20.95
C GLU A 300 24.63 14.40 -19.79
N ARG A 301 25.16 14.87 -18.66
CA ARG A 301 25.42 14.03 -17.49
C ARG A 301 24.39 14.31 -16.41
N TYR A 302 23.85 13.24 -15.83
CA TYR A 302 22.92 13.28 -14.69
C TYR A 302 23.46 12.40 -13.57
N ASP A 303 23.66 12.98 -12.38
CA ASP A 303 24.08 12.22 -11.21
C ASP A 303 22.89 11.42 -10.65
N VAL A 304 23.08 10.14 -10.37
CA VAL A 304 22.06 9.29 -9.73
C VAL A 304 22.16 9.51 -8.22
N VAL A 305 21.13 10.15 -7.66
CA VAL A 305 21.10 10.54 -6.24
C VAL A 305 20.31 9.56 -5.38
N LEU A 306 19.28 8.93 -5.94
CA LEU A 306 18.47 7.91 -5.28
C LEU A 306 18.11 6.78 -6.26
N THR A 307 17.98 5.56 -5.75
CA THR A 307 17.24 4.48 -6.41
C THR A 307 15.83 4.43 -5.84
N TYR A 308 14.84 4.10 -6.67
CA TYR A 308 13.43 3.99 -6.31
C TYR A 308 12.88 2.61 -6.70
N GLY A 309 12.19 1.94 -5.77
CA GLY A 309 11.66 0.59 -5.94
C GLY A 309 12.59 -0.47 -5.34
N GLY A 310 12.92 -1.49 -6.12
CA GLY A 310 13.80 -2.60 -5.75
C GLY A 310 13.09 -3.77 -5.09
N ALA A 311 12.24 -3.51 -4.09
CA ALA A 311 11.52 -4.56 -3.36
C ALA A 311 10.39 -5.24 -4.17
N LEU A 312 9.94 -4.62 -5.27
CA LEU A 312 8.78 -5.03 -6.06
C LEU A 312 9.13 -5.32 -7.53
N GLY A 313 10.19 -6.09 -7.78
CA GLY A 313 10.49 -6.61 -9.13
C GLY A 313 11.11 -5.61 -10.12
N ALA A 314 11.17 -4.32 -9.77
CA ALA A 314 11.78 -3.30 -10.60
C ALA A 314 12.45 -2.16 -9.82
N GLN A 315 13.43 -1.49 -10.42
CA GLN A 315 14.15 -0.35 -9.86
C GLN A 315 14.30 0.79 -10.88
N GLN A 316 14.08 2.02 -10.41
CA GLN A 316 14.23 3.28 -11.13
C GLN A 316 15.28 4.17 -10.45
N TYR A 317 15.68 5.26 -11.10
CA TYR A 317 16.79 6.09 -10.67
C TYR A 317 16.43 7.55 -10.74
N LEU A 318 16.79 8.32 -9.72
CA LEU A 318 16.47 9.73 -9.62
C LEU A 318 17.73 10.57 -9.83
N THR A 319 17.57 11.68 -10.54
CA THR A 319 18.52 12.79 -10.57
C THR A 319 17.92 14.01 -9.88
N ARG A 320 18.73 15.01 -9.54
CA ARG A 320 18.26 16.29 -8.99
C ARG A 320 18.73 17.47 -9.82
N ARG A 321 17.89 18.51 -9.85
CA ARG A 321 18.16 19.81 -10.49
C ARG A 321 17.98 20.92 -9.46
N ALA A 322 18.80 21.97 -9.58
CA ALA A 322 18.67 23.16 -8.75
C ALA A 322 17.57 24.06 -9.31
N ASN A 323 16.69 24.52 -8.42
CA ASN A 323 15.62 25.46 -8.73
C ASN A 323 16.12 26.90 -8.72
N ALA A 324 15.32 27.81 -9.27
CA ALA A 324 15.70 29.22 -9.40
C ALA A 324 15.90 29.92 -8.03
N ASP A 325 15.27 29.42 -6.98
CA ASP A 325 15.37 29.89 -5.60
C ASP A 325 16.50 29.21 -4.80
N GLY A 326 17.20 28.24 -5.40
CA GLY A 326 18.26 27.47 -4.76
C GLY A 326 17.81 26.19 -4.07
N SER A 327 16.51 25.87 -4.06
CA SER A 327 16.00 24.55 -3.65
C SER A 327 16.30 23.48 -4.72
N PHE A 328 15.91 22.23 -4.48
CA PHE A 328 16.08 21.14 -5.45
C PHE A 328 14.74 20.52 -5.84
N SER A 329 14.65 20.11 -7.11
CA SER A 329 13.62 19.20 -7.63
C SER A 329 14.29 17.92 -8.14
N TYR A 330 13.66 16.79 -7.91
CA TYR A 330 14.12 15.46 -8.27
C TYR A 330 13.27 14.91 -9.41
N PHE A 331 13.89 14.14 -10.30
CA PHE A 331 13.24 13.61 -11.49
C PHE A 331 13.68 12.17 -11.71
N VAL A 332 12.71 11.32 -12.05
CA VAL A 332 13.01 9.94 -12.45
C VAL A 332 13.64 9.96 -13.83
N LEU A 333 14.82 9.35 -13.94
CA LEU A 333 15.58 9.20 -15.17
C LEU A 333 14.88 8.21 -16.12
N PRO A 334 15.13 8.28 -17.45
CA PRO A 334 14.31 7.58 -18.43
C PRO A 334 14.58 6.07 -18.56
N LEU A 335 14.96 5.41 -17.48
CA LEU A 335 15.32 4.00 -17.45
C LEU A 335 14.74 3.29 -16.22
N GLN A 336 14.35 2.04 -16.44
CA GLN A 336 13.97 1.11 -15.38
C GLN A 336 14.71 -0.22 -15.59
N TYR A 337 15.15 -0.81 -14.48
CA TYR A 337 15.66 -2.16 -14.43
C TYR A 337 14.60 -3.12 -13.91
N ASN A 338 14.38 -4.24 -14.59
CA ASN A 338 13.46 -5.31 -14.21
C ASN A 338 14.26 -6.55 -13.80
N TYR A 339 14.07 -7.05 -12.58
CA TYR A 339 14.83 -8.22 -12.09
C TYR A 339 14.49 -9.51 -12.85
N GLU A 340 13.22 -9.67 -13.23
CA GLU A 340 12.71 -10.84 -13.97
C GLU A 340 12.64 -10.59 -15.49
N GLY A 341 13.31 -9.55 -15.99
CA GLY A 341 13.25 -9.21 -17.41
C GLY A 341 13.95 -10.24 -18.31
N ASP A 342 13.42 -10.45 -19.52
CA ASP A 342 14.00 -11.34 -20.52
C ASP A 342 13.91 -10.72 -21.92
N PHE A 343 15.06 -10.47 -22.57
CA PHE A 343 15.14 -9.96 -23.93
C PHE A 343 14.49 -10.88 -24.99
N ALA A 344 14.24 -12.15 -24.66
CA ALA A 344 13.52 -13.06 -25.55
C ALA A 344 12.00 -12.79 -25.55
N ASN A 345 11.48 -11.95 -24.65
CA ASN A 345 10.07 -11.56 -24.65
C ASN A 345 9.77 -10.59 -25.80
N PRO A 346 8.58 -10.65 -26.42
CA PRO A 346 8.23 -9.83 -27.57
C PRO A 346 7.92 -8.38 -27.21
N ASP A 347 7.46 -8.12 -25.98
CA ASP A 347 7.18 -6.78 -25.47
C ASP A 347 8.45 -6.21 -24.78
N PRO A 348 9.02 -5.10 -25.29
CA PRO A 348 10.17 -4.46 -24.66
C PRO A 348 9.93 -3.99 -23.22
N ALA A 349 8.67 -3.84 -22.77
CA ALA A 349 8.36 -3.53 -21.39
C ALA A 349 8.76 -4.66 -20.40
N ASP A 350 8.96 -5.87 -20.92
CA ASP A 350 9.32 -7.09 -20.17
C ASP A 350 10.82 -7.44 -20.27
N TRP A 351 11.64 -6.54 -20.81
CA TRP A 351 13.08 -6.73 -20.90
C TRP A 351 13.80 -6.31 -19.61
N PRO A 352 15.06 -6.77 -19.38
CA PRO A 352 15.84 -6.37 -18.20
C PRO A 352 16.00 -4.86 -18.07
N TRP A 353 16.22 -4.18 -19.20
CA TRP A 353 16.21 -2.73 -19.28
C TRP A 353 15.01 -2.31 -20.12
N ARG A 354 14.22 -1.37 -19.60
CA ARG A 354 13.11 -0.78 -20.36
C ARG A 354 13.14 0.73 -20.31
N ASP A 355 12.53 1.31 -21.34
CA ASP A 355 12.21 2.73 -21.36
C ASP A 355 11.22 3.06 -20.24
N TYR A 356 11.51 4.13 -19.51
CA TYR A 356 10.61 4.71 -18.54
C TYR A 356 10.45 6.20 -18.81
N ARG A 357 9.37 6.63 -19.46
CA ARG A 357 9.10 8.05 -19.73
C ARG A 357 10.17 8.76 -20.57
N SER A 358 10.76 8.12 -21.60
CA SER A 358 11.67 8.84 -22.51
C SER A 358 11.00 10.04 -23.20
N ASP A 359 9.66 10.07 -23.27
CA ASP A 359 8.86 11.20 -23.75
C ASP A 359 9.18 12.53 -23.06
N LEU A 360 9.66 12.48 -21.81
CA LEU A 360 10.04 13.67 -21.05
C LEU A 360 11.49 14.13 -21.30
N TRP A 361 12.32 13.24 -21.85
CA TRP A 361 13.77 13.43 -21.94
C TRP A 361 14.30 13.48 -23.38
N TYR A 362 13.46 13.10 -24.35
CA TYR A 362 13.84 13.03 -25.76
C TYR A 362 12.66 13.38 -26.67
N ASP A 363 12.87 14.34 -27.57
CA ASP A 363 11.93 14.68 -28.65
C ASP A 363 12.41 14.00 -29.94
N ALA A 364 11.77 12.90 -30.35
CA ALA A 364 12.20 12.22 -31.58
C ALA A 364 11.81 12.97 -32.85
N GLY A 365 10.85 13.91 -32.80
CA GLY A 365 10.52 14.78 -33.93
C GLY A 365 11.59 15.84 -34.19
N GLY A 366 12.20 16.33 -33.12
CA GLY A 366 13.33 17.27 -33.14
C GLY A 366 14.72 16.62 -33.16
N ASP A 367 14.81 15.32 -32.86
CA ASP A 367 16.07 14.58 -32.68
C ASP A 367 16.98 15.27 -31.65
N ALA A 368 16.43 15.53 -30.46
CA ALA A 368 17.09 16.31 -29.43
C ALA A 368 16.79 15.78 -28.02
N LEU A 369 17.82 15.79 -27.16
CA LEU A 369 17.64 15.62 -25.72
C LEU A 369 16.93 16.83 -25.14
N GLY A 370 16.13 16.58 -24.10
CA GLY A 370 15.43 17.57 -23.32
C GLY A 370 15.41 17.21 -21.85
N GLU A 371 14.82 18.09 -21.04
CA GLU A 371 14.58 17.81 -19.64
C GLU A 371 13.08 17.93 -19.32
N PRO A 372 12.57 17.17 -18.34
CA PRO A 372 11.18 17.23 -17.93
C PRO A 372 10.79 18.64 -17.43
N ALA A 373 9.51 18.98 -17.57
CA ALA A 373 8.96 20.16 -16.91
C ALA A 373 8.93 19.98 -15.38
N ASN A 374 8.88 21.08 -14.63
CA ASN A 374 8.84 21.03 -13.16
C ASN A 374 7.65 20.24 -12.61
N ALA A 375 6.51 20.26 -13.32
CA ALA A 375 5.32 19.50 -12.97
C ALA A 375 5.56 17.98 -12.93
N GLU A 376 6.57 17.46 -13.64
CA GLU A 376 6.95 16.04 -13.69
C GLU A 376 7.95 15.64 -12.59
N SER A 377 8.21 16.52 -11.63
CA SER A 377 9.12 16.21 -10.51
C SER A 377 8.57 15.07 -9.65
N PHE A 378 9.50 14.27 -9.12
CA PHE A 378 9.23 13.26 -8.10
C PHE A 378 8.63 13.89 -6.84
N ASP A 379 9.09 15.09 -6.49
CA ASP A 379 8.60 15.92 -5.38
C ASP A 379 7.08 16.11 -5.44
N ASN A 380 6.59 16.43 -6.64
CA ASN A 380 5.18 16.68 -6.86
C ASN A 380 4.38 15.39 -7.02
N ASN A 381 4.92 14.37 -7.71
CA ASN A 381 4.12 13.22 -8.15
C ASN A 381 4.25 11.96 -7.28
N CYS A 382 5.27 11.86 -6.45
CA CYS A 382 5.61 10.61 -5.77
C CYS A 382 5.97 10.80 -4.29
N ALA A 383 6.69 11.87 -3.94
CA ALA A 383 7.24 12.05 -2.60
C ALA A 383 6.19 11.98 -1.48
N GLY A 384 4.95 12.43 -1.67
CA GLY A 384 3.92 12.36 -0.62
C GLY A 384 3.54 10.94 -0.19
N CYS A 385 3.58 9.96 -1.09
CA CYS A 385 3.35 8.55 -0.75
C CYS A 385 4.60 7.89 -0.14
N HIS A 386 5.77 8.49 -0.33
CA HIS A 386 7.05 7.90 0.08
C HIS A 386 7.71 8.63 1.24
N PHE A 387 7.25 9.80 1.69
CA PHE A 387 7.93 10.58 2.72
C PHE A 387 7.16 10.59 4.03
N THR A 388 7.87 10.43 5.14
CA THR A 388 7.28 10.68 6.47
C THR A 388 7.38 12.16 6.78
N GLY A 389 6.28 12.77 7.20
CA GLY A 389 6.21 14.23 7.44
C GLY A 389 6.37 15.03 6.15
N TYR A 390 5.75 14.56 5.07
CA TYR A 390 5.78 15.21 3.76
C TYR A 390 5.37 16.67 3.83
N ARG A 391 6.13 17.53 3.15
CA ARG A 391 5.81 18.92 2.85
C ARG A 391 6.18 19.21 1.40
N LEU A 392 5.42 20.10 0.75
CA LEU A 392 5.68 20.52 -0.61
C LEU A 392 5.67 22.05 -0.74
N GLU A 393 6.77 22.59 -1.26
CA GLU A 393 6.91 24.01 -1.56
C GLU A 393 7.22 24.21 -3.05
N GLY A 394 7.01 25.43 -3.54
CA GLY A 394 7.37 25.81 -4.91
C GLY A 394 6.17 25.91 -5.86
N SER A 395 6.45 25.78 -7.15
CA SER A 395 5.45 25.84 -8.24
C SER A 395 6.05 25.39 -9.57
N ASP A 396 5.22 25.14 -10.59
CA ASP A 396 5.70 24.87 -11.95
C ASP A 396 6.64 25.94 -12.51
N ALA A 397 6.50 27.19 -12.08
CA ALA A 397 7.33 28.30 -12.54
C ALA A 397 8.73 28.34 -11.90
N VAL A 398 8.87 27.85 -10.67
CA VAL A 398 10.11 27.93 -9.87
C VAL A 398 10.83 26.59 -9.79
N GLY A 399 10.07 25.49 -9.81
CA GLY A 399 10.47 24.16 -9.35
C GLY A 399 9.69 23.79 -8.09
N TRP A 400 9.39 22.49 -7.93
CA TRP A 400 8.75 21.93 -6.74
C TRP A 400 9.80 21.29 -5.85
N SER A 401 9.77 21.57 -4.55
CA SER A 401 10.72 20.99 -3.60
C SER A 401 9.95 20.31 -2.48
N ALA A 402 10.07 18.98 -2.42
CA ALA A 402 9.52 18.20 -1.33
C ALA A 402 10.48 18.22 -0.14
N GLY A 403 9.92 18.08 1.06
CA GLY A 403 10.68 17.82 2.27
C GLY A 403 10.06 16.65 3.04
N ALA A 404 10.91 15.97 3.78
CA ALA A 404 10.52 14.97 4.77
C ALA A 404 10.95 15.43 6.15
N LEU A 405 10.52 14.70 7.18
CA LEU A 405 10.95 14.96 8.55
C LEU A 405 12.44 14.63 8.73
N VAL A 406 13.17 15.56 9.34
CA VAL A 406 14.55 15.35 9.78
C VAL A 406 14.60 14.27 10.86
N ASP A 407 15.44 13.27 10.67
CA ASP A 407 15.67 12.20 11.63
C ASP A 407 17.17 11.82 11.65
N PRO A 408 17.81 11.67 12.82
CA PRO A 408 19.24 11.33 12.90
C PRO A 408 19.67 10.07 12.14
N ASN A 409 18.75 9.13 11.92
CA ASN A 409 18.95 7.90 11.17
C ASN A 409 18.25 7.91 9.80
N GLY A 410 17.82 9.09 9.33
CA GLY A 410 17.27 9.29 7.99
C GLY A 410 18.23 8.82 6.90
N ALA A 411 17.67 8.51 5.73
CA ALA A 411 18.43 7.87 4.64
C ALA A 411 19.20 8.88 3.80
N PHE A 412 18.73 10.12 3.69
CA PHE A 412 19.27 11.08 2.74
C PHE A 412 18.95 12.52 3.16
N ASP A 413 19.87 13.44 2.90
CA ASP A 413 19.68 14.90 3.03
C ASP A 413 19.04 15.43 1.74
N TYR A 414 17.71 15.37 1.70
CA TYR A 414 16.92 15.59 0.50
C TYR A 414 16.84 17.08 0.14
N ASP A 415 16.72 17.97 1.12
CA ASP A 415 16.66 19.42 0.89
C ASP A 415 18.05 20.11 0.86
N GLY A 416 19.10 19.40 1.26
CA GLY A 416 20.49 19.87 1.18
C GLY A 416 20.90 20.77 2.34
N ASP A 417 20.17 20.77 3.45
CA ASP A 417 20.45 21.59 4.63
C ASP A 417 21.53 20.99 5.57
N GLY A 418 22.01 19.79 5.24
CA GLY A 418 23.03 19.06 5.99
C GLY A 418 22.48 18.12 7.04
N LYS A 419 21.16 17.88 7.07
CA LYS A 419 20.52 16.90 7.96
C LYS A 419 19.86 15.80 7.12
N PRO A 420 19.88 14.54 7.57
CA PRO A 420 19.16 13.48 6.88
C PRO A 420 17.67 13.46 7.25
N GLU A 421 16.84 13.06 6.28
CA GLU A 421 15.38 12.94 6.44
C GLU A 421 14.85 11.51 6.22
N LEU A 422 13.62 11.29 6.68
CA LEU A 422 12.82 10.10 6.47
C LEU A 422 12.15 10.09 5.08
N ILE A 423 12.96 9.93 4.03
CA ILE A 423 12.52 9.81 2.63
C ILE A 423 11.84 8.46 2.29
N ASN A 424 11.28 7.78 3.29
CA ASN A 424 10.54 6.52 3.16
C ASN A 424 9.29 6.54 4.05
N THR A 425 8.40 5.56 3.90
CA THR A 425 7.14 5.46 4.65
C THR A 425 7.40 4.89 6.04
N GLY A 426 7.47 5.78 7.03
CA GLY A 426 7.75 5.49 8.44
C GLY A 426 6.48 5.45 9.31
N CYS A 427 6.68 5.31 10.62
CA CYS A 427 5.59 5.06 11.59
C CYS A 427 4.44 6.08 11.47
N GLU A 428 4.78 7.36 11.39
CA GLU A 428 3.82 8.46 11.45
C GLU A 428 3.06 8.67 10.13
N ALA A 429 3.42 7.97 9.05
CA ALA A 429 2.61 7.92 7.83
C ALA A 429 1.31 7.12 8.03
N CYS A 430 1.33 6.12 8.92
CA CYS A 430 0.17 5.28 9.23
C CYS A 430 -0.46 5.57 10.60
N HIS A 431 0.28 6.20 11.51
CA HIS A 431 -0.15 6.49 12.88
C HIS A 431 -0.45 7.98 13.14
N GLY A 432 -0.05 8.86 12.21
CA GLY A 432 -0.14 10.31 12.37
C GLY A 432 0.99 10.88 13.25
N PRO A 433 1.00 12.22 13.46
CA PRO A 433 2.04 12.91 14.22
C PRO A 433 2.11 12.49 15.71
N GLY A 434 3.29 12.11 16.20
CA GLY A 434 3.46 11.47 17.51
C GLY A 434 3.89 12.37 18.68
N SER A 435 4.03 13.68 18.49
CA SER A 435 4.49 14.58 19.57
C SER A 435 3.59 14.58 20.81
N GLU A 436 2.27 14.61 20.65
CA GLU A 436 1.34 14.59 21.79
C GLU A 436 1.34 13.24 22.50
N HIS A 437 1.45 12.15 21.76
CA HIS A 437 1.64 10.82 22.32
C HIS A 437 2.89 10.71 23.21
N LEU A 438 3.96 11.42 22.84
CA LEU A 438 5.20 11.46 23.60
C LEU A 438 5.11 12.37 24.83
N GLU A 439 4.47 13.53 24.69
CA GLU A 439 4.55 14.62 25.66
C GLU A 439 3.38 14.68 26.65
N LEU A 440 2.20 14.23 26.25
CA LEU A 440 0.98 14.30 27.04
C LEU A 440 0.79 13.05 27.92
N SER A 441 -0.20 13.12 28.81
CA SER A 441 -0.60 12.03 29.67
C SER A 441 -2.13 11.91 29.66
N PRO A 442 -2.70 10.69 29.77
CA PRO A 442 -2.01 9.42 29.99
C PRO A 442 -1.17 8.95 28.78
N ARG A 443 -0.07 8.23 29.06
CA ARG A 443 0.74 7.61 28.00
C ARG A 443 -0.09 6.57 27.25
N SER A 444 0.26 6.31 25.99
CA SER A 444 -0.51 5.45 25.08
C SER A 444 -1.89 5.99 24.67
N SER A 445 -2.04 7.32 24.67
CA SER A 445 -3.13 8.08 24.02
C SER A 445 -2.56 8.98 22.90
N TYR A 446 -3.39 9.80 22.25
CA TYR A 446 -3.03 10.83 21.26
C TYR A 446 -2.26 10.33 20.03
N ILE A 447 -2.52 9.10 19.59
CA ILE A 447 -1.94 8.52 18.36
C ILE A 447 -2.94 7.58 17.72
N VAL A 448 -3.03 7.61 16.38
CA VAL A 448 -3.95 6.71 15.67
C VAL A 448 -3.47 5.26 15.80
N SER A 449 -4.41 4.36 16.06
CA SER A 449 -4.21 2.92 16.06
C SER A 449 -5.05 2.31 14.93
N PRO A 450 -4.46 2.04 13.75
CA PRO A 450 -5.21 1.59 12.57
C PRO A 450 -6.12 0.38 12.80
N GLY A 451 -5.68 -0.59 13.63
CA GLY A 451 -6.46 -1.78 13.96
C GLY A 451 -7.72 -1.52 14.81
N LEU A 452 -7.88 -0.32 15.38
CA LEU A 452 -9.05 0.08 16.18
C LEU A 452 -10.02 0.97 15.41
N LEU A 453 -9.72 1.30 14.14
CA LEU A 453 -10.60 2.10 13.30
C LEU A 453 -11.69 1.24 12.66
N THR A 454 -12.80 1.88 12.28
CA THR A 454 -13.75 1.31 11.30
C THR A 454 -12.99 0.78 10.07
N PRO A 455 -13.48 -0.32 9.44
CA PRO A 455 -12.77 -0.95 8.34
C PRO A 455 -12.57 0.00 7.14
N GLY A 456 -13.52 0.90 6.87
CA GLY A 456 -13.39 1.92 5.83
C GLY A 456 -12.21 2.86 6.07
N ARG A 457 -12.09 3.44 7.27
CA ARG A 457 -11.02 4.38 7.63
C ARG A 457 -9.63 3.76 7.60
N GLU A 458 -9.46 2.54 8.10
CA GLU A 458 -8.15 1.88 8.00
C GLU A 458 -7.78 1.55 6.56
N ALA A 459 -8.73 1.09 5.74
CA ALA A 459 -8.46 0.83 4.34
C ALA A 459 -8.04 2.11 3.59
N VAL A 460 -8.57 3.28 3.97
CA VAL A 460 -8.17 4.59 3.41
C VAL A 460 -6.73 4.98 3.75
N ILE A 461 -6.18 4.56 4.89
CA ILE A 461 -4.76 4.80 5.22
C ILE A 461 -3.87 4.22 4.11
N CYS A 462 -4.13 2.96 3.71
CA CYS A 462 -3.42 2.29 2.63
C CYS A 462 -3.83 2.86 1.25
N GLY A 463 -5.12 3.14 1.08
CA GLY A 463 -5.71 3.67 -0.13
C GLY A 463 -5.19 5.04 -0.54
N SER A 464 -4.65 5.82 0.39
CA SER A 464 -4.01 7.12 0.09
C SER A 464 -2.80 6.98 -0.83
N CYS A 465 -2.17 5.80 -0.88
CA CYS A 465 -1.04 5.52 -1.77
C CYS A 465 -1.38 4.44 -2.84
N HIS A 466 -2.20 3.45 -2.48
CA HIS A 466 -2.46 2.26 -3.31
C HIS A 466 -3.71 2.36 -4.19
N SER A 467 -4.00 3.53 -4.78
CA SER A 467 -5.23 3.76 -5.56
C SER A 467 -5.14 4.61 -6.84
N ARG A 468 -3.96 5.09 -7.25
CA ARG A 468 -3.76 6.02 -8.39
C ARG A 468 -4.67 7.26 -8.44
N PRO A 469 -4.83 8.02 -7.34
CA PRO A 469 -5.65 9.23 -7.34
C PRO A 469 -5.01 10.35 -8.17
N LEU A 470 -5.79 11.40 -8.42
CA LEU A 470 -5.25 12.71 -8.81
C LEU A 470 -5.62 13.73 -7.75
N GLY A 471 -4.65 14.51 -7.27
CA GLY A 471 -4.81 15.51 -6.22
C GLY A 471 -5.47 16.81 -6.66
N ILE A 472 -5.86 17.63 -5.69
CA ILE A 472 -6.28 19.04 -5.89
C ILE A 472 -5.05 19.95 -5.89
N GLY A 473 -4.14 19.70 -4.96
CA GLY A 473 -2.89 20.45 -4.79
C GLY A 473 -1.95 20.35 -5.97
N ALA A 474 -0.96 21.24 -5.97
CA ALA A 474 0.24 21.19 -6.81
C ALA A 474 0.02 20.93 -8.31
N GLY A 475 -1.06 21.48 -8.88
CA GLY A 475 -1.31 21.45 -10.32
C GLY A 475 -1.90 20.14 -10.84
N VAL A 476 -2.63 19.38 -10.00
CA VAL A 476 -3.20 18.05 -10.31
C VAL A 476 -2.10 17.01 -10.49
N THR A 477 -1.68 16.43 -9.38
CA THR A 477 -0.60 15.44 -9.24
C THR A 477 -1.15 14.03 -9.00
N GLY A 478 -0.33 12.98 -9.19
CA GLY A 478 -0.63 11.61 -8.77
C GLY A 478 -0.75 11.36 -7.25
N LEU A 479 -0.62 12.39 -6.42
CA LEU A 479 -0.78 12.35 -4.96
C LEU A 479 -2.15 12.91 -4.53
N PRO A 480 -2.82 12.38 -3.50
CA PRO A 480 -4.09 12.93 -2.99
C PRO A 480 -3.85 14.18 -2.11
N LEU A 481 -3.35 15.25 -2.72
CA LEU A 481 -3.05 16.49 -2.02
C LEU A 481 -4.28 17.41 -1.92
N SER A 482 -4.48 18.01 -0.75
CA SER A 482 -5.42 19.12 -0.56
C SER A 482 -4.99 20.37 -1.34
N SER A 483 -5.83 21.41 -1.34
CA SER A 483 -5.46 22.73 -1.88
C SER A 483 -4.24 23.37 -1.22
N GLU A 484 -3.91 22.93 -0.01
CA GLU A 484 -2.78 23.36 0.80
C GLU A 484 -1.53 22.48 0.58
N ASN A 485 -1.59 21.54 -0.37
CA ASN A 485 -0.56 20.55 -0.66
C ASN A 485 -0.30 19.55 0.49
N GLU A 486 -1.32 19.23 1.28
CA GLU A 486 -1.22 18.30 2.41
C GLU A 486 -1.74 16.91 2.01
N MET A 487 -1.04 15.87 2.46
CA MET A 487 -1.57 14.50 2.40
C MET A 487 -2.78 14.36 3.33
N PRO A 488 -3.69 13.41 3.08
CA PRO A 488 -4.86 13.21 3.93
C PRO A 488 -4.46 12.83 5.36
N ALA A 489 -5.22 13.30 6.34
CA ALA A 489 -5.03 12.91 7.73
C ALA A 489 -5.25 11.41 7.91
N VAL A 490 -4.46 10.79 8.80
CA VAL A 490 -4.59 9.38 9.11
C VAL A 490 -5.95 9.10 9.76
N GLY A 491 -6.68 8.12 9.23
CA GLY A 491 -8.01 7.76 9.70
C GLY A 491 -9.13 8.64 9.14
N VAL A 492 -8.86 9.49 8.15
CA VAL A 492 -9.91 10.15 7.35
C VAL A 492 -10.78 9.09 6.67
N ARG A 493 -12.08 9.40 6.51
CA ARG A 493 -12.98 8.54 5.75
C ARG A 493 -12.89 8.85 4.25
N ARG A 494 -13.18 7.88 3.39
CA ARG A 494 -13.12 8.03 1.93
C ARG A 494 -14.09 9.12 1.45
N ARG A 495 -15.25 9.20 2.10
CA ARG A 495 -16.26 10.24 1.87
C ARG A 495 -15.69 11.66 1.99
N GLU A 496 -14.76 11.89 2.92
CA GLU A 496 -14.10 13.18 3.15
C GLU A 496 -12.86 13.35 2.27
N LEU A 497 -12.05 12.30 2.14
CA LEU A 497 -10.85 12.31 1.28
C LEU A 497 -11.20 12.71 -0.15
N ALA A 498 -12.25 12.12 -0.73
CA ALA A 498 -12.58 12.30 -2.13
C ALA A 498 -12.67 13.80 -2.52
N PRO A 499 -13.59 14.61 -1.96
CA PRO A 499 -13.74 16.01 -2.36
C PRO A 499 -12.66 16.96 -1.79
N LEU A 500 -11.97 16.59 -0.70
CA LEU A 500 -11.00 17.47 -0.04
C LEU A 500 -9.57 17.30 -0.56
N HIS A 501 -9.27 16.15 -1.15
CA HIS A 501 -7.90 15.79 -1.54
C HIS A 501 -7.78 15.34 -2.99
N THR A 502 -8.87 15.09 -3.72
CA THR A 502 -8.78 14.53 -5.07
C THR A 502 -9.62 15.27 -6.10
N THR A 503 -9.09 15.30 -7.33
CA THR A 503 -9.84 15.56 -8.57
C THR A 503 -10.23 14.25 -9.26
N ARG A 504 -9.55 13.15 -8.94
CA ARG A 504 -9.91 11.77 -9.30
C ARG A 504 -9.57 10.84 -8.14
N VAL A 505 -10.56 10.09 -7.63
CA VAL A 505 -10.42 9.33 -6.38
C VAL A 505 -9.61 8.03 -6.54
N SER A 506 -9.56 7.50 -7.77
CA SER A 506 -8.93 6.21 -8.10
C SER A 506 -8.26 6.31 -9.48
N GLY A 507 -7.61 5.25 -9.95
CA GLY A 507 -7.11 5.19 -11.33
C GLY A 507 -8.19 5.34 -12.40
N ALA A 508 -7.76 5.68 -13.61
CA ALA A 508 -8.65 5.88 -14.75
C ALA A 508 -9.16 4.55 -15.33
N PRO A 509 -10.25 4.55 -16.12
CA PRO A 509 -10.76 3.33 -16.75
C PRO A 509 -9.71 2.50 -17.51
N GLU A 510 -8.76 3.16 -18.17
CA GLU A 510 -7.65 2.56 -18.90
C GLU A 510 -6.61 1.85 -18.01
N ASP A 511 -6.61 2.13 -16.70
CA ASP A 511 -5.79 1.42 -15.71
C ASP A 511 -6.38 0.05 -15.31
N PHE A 512 -7.53 -0.34 -15.87
CA PHE A 512 -8.24 -1.58 -15.58
C PHE A 512 -8.55 -2.39 -16.85
N PHE A 513 -8.60 -3.71 -16.71
CA PHE A 513 -9.14 -4.58 -17.74
C PHE A 513 -10.67 -4.55 -17.76
N ALA A 514 -11.27 -5.09 -18.82
CA ALA A 514 -12.72 -5.19 -18.94
C ALA A 514 -13.36 -6.07 -17.84
N SER A 515 -12.60 -7.01 -17.26
CA SER A 515 -13.04 -7.79 -16.08
C SER A 515 -13.20 -6.93 -14.82
N GLY A 516 -12.59 -5.74 -14.81
CA GLY A 516 -12.40 -4.88 -13.66
C GLY A 516 -11.08 -5.10 -12.93
N ASP A 517 -10.30 -6.14 -13.22
CA ASP A 517 -8.97 -6.34 -12.60
C ASP A 517 -8.04 -5.17 -12.93
N ALA A 518 -7.18 -4.78 -11.99
CA ALA A 518 -6.16 -3.78 -12.24
C ALA A 518 -5.19 -4.24 -13.35
N LYS A 519 -4.90 -3.34 -14.29
CA LYS A 519 -3.88 -3.49 -15.33
C LYS A 519 -2.59 -2.73 -14.96
N ALA A 520 -2.73 -1.59 -14.30
CA ALA A 520 -1.61 -0.80 -13.82
C ALA A 520 -1.32 -1.07 -12.32
N HIS A 521 -0.06 -0.96 -11.91
CA HIS A 521 0.34 -1.13 -10.50
C HIS A 521 -0.25 -0.03 -9.57
N TYR A 522 -0.10 -0.25 -8.25
CA TYR A 522 -0.61 0.56 -7.12
C TYR A 522 -2.13 0.80 -7.11
N GLN A 523 -2.89 -0.27 -7.38
CA GLN A 523 -4.36 -0.28 -7.40
C GLN A 523 -4.95 -1.31 -6.42
N GLN A 524 -4.16 -1.80 -5.45
CA GLN A 524 -4.60 -2.84 -4.53
C GLN A 524 -5.81 -2.43 -3.70
N TYR A 525 -5.88 -1.15 -3.31
CA TYR A 525 -7.05 -0.62 -2.61
C TYR A 525 -8.28 -0.58 -3.53
N SER A 526 -8.11 -0.11 -4.77
CA SER A 526 -9.17 -0.05 -5.78
C SER A 526 -9.76 -1.44 -6.07
N ASP A 527 -8.92 -2.47 -6.14
CA ASP A 527 -9.33 -3.86 -6.23
C ASP A 527 -10.06 -4.35 -4.98
N HIS A 528 -9.49 -4.07 -3.80
CA HIS A 528 -10.02 -4.49 -2.51
C HIS A 528 -11.41 -3.92 -2.21
N LEU A 529 -11.64 -2.63 -2.48
CA LEU A 529 -12.96 -1.99 -2.33
C LEU A 529 -14.06 -2.74 -3.08
N ARG A 530 -13.71 -3.32 -4.23
CA ARG A 530 -14.65 -4.05 -5.07
C ARG A 530 -14.65 -5.56 -4.81
N SER A 531 -13.93 -6.03 -3.78
CA SER A 531 -13.91 -7.43 -3.36
C SER A 531 -15.01 -7.73 -2.33
N PRO A 532 -15.47 -8.99 -2.22
CA PRO A 532 -16.38 -9.40 -1.14
C PRO A 532 -15.77 -9.27 0.27
N HIS A 533 -14.45 -9.18 0.38
CA HIS A 533 -13.78 -9.01 1.67
C HIS A 533 -14.04 -7.64 2.31
N TYR A 534 -14.30 -6.61 1.49
CA TYR A 534 -14.53 -5.26 1.97
C TYR A 534 -15.95 -5.06 2.55
N ARG A 535 -16.96 -5.73 1.98
CA ARG A 535 -18.37 -5.70 2.42
C ARG A 535 -18.95 -7.12 2.43
N ASN A 536 -19.20 -7.67 3.61
CA ASN A 536 -19.89 -8.94 3.82
C ASN A 536 -20.49 -9.03 5.24
N SER A 537 -21.31 -10.05 5.51
CA SER A 537 -22.03 -10.21 6.78
C SER A 537 -21.22 -10.83 7.92
N THR A 538 -19.98 -11.27 7.72
CA THR A 538 -19.23 -12.02 8.75
C THR A 538 -17.98 -11.31 9.23
N ARG A 539 -17.11 -10.90 8.33
CA ARG A 539 -15.83 -10.26 8.64
C ARG A 539 -15.44 -9.24 7.56
N LEU A 540 -15.41 -7.98 7.97
CA LEU A 540 -14.95 -6.85 7.14
C LEU A 540 -13.43 -6.80 7.18
N THR A 541 -12.82 -7.54 6.27
CA THR A 541 -11.37 -7.62 6.14
C THR A 541 -10.85 -6.37 5.46
N THR A 542 -9.72 -5.88 5.96
CA THR A 542 -8.99 -4.72 5.44
C THR A 542 -7.58 -5.14 5.05
N CYS A 543 -6.73 -4.17 4.68
CA CYS A 543 -5.33 -4.42 4.33
C CYS A 543 -4.60 -5.16 5.46
N THR A 544 -4.74 -4.71 6.71
CA THR A 544 -4.07 -5.35 7.86
C THR A 544 -4.67 -6.69 8.28
N GLY A 545 -5.79 -7.10 7.68
CA GLY A 545 -6.34 -8.45 7.89
C GLY A 545 -5.53 -9.53 7.18
N CYS A 546 -4.74 -9.16 6.17
CA CYS A 546 -3.89 -10.07 5.40
C CYS A 546 -2.40 -9.69 5.49
N HIS A 547 -2.11 -8.39 5.52
CA HIS A 547 -0.75 -7.86 5.59
C HIS A 547 -0.42 -7.44 7.00
N ASP A 548 0.73 -7.84 7.50
CA ASP A 548 1.29 -7.21 8.67
C ASP A 548 2.22 -6.06 8.21
N PRO A 549 1.86 -4.77 8.45
CA PRO A 549 2.70 -3.63 8.06
C PRO A 549 4.03 -3.59 8.83
N HIS A 550 4.13 -4.42 9.86
CA HIS A 550 5.16 -4.45 10.86
C HIS A 550 5.92 -5.78 10.87
N ALA A 551 5.44 -6.84 10.20
CA ALA A 551 6.08 -8.16 10.26
C ALA A 551 7.51 -8.17 9.70
N ASN A 552 8.31 -9.07 10.24
CA ASN A 552 9.52 -9.53 9.58
C ASN A 552 9.14 -10.46 8.41
N PRO A 553 9.70 -10.29 7.21
CA PRO A 553 9.51 -11.25 6.12
C PRO A 553 9.87 -12.68 6.52
N ASP A 554 10.86 -12.87 7.41
CA ASP A 554 11.20 -14.19 7.94
C ASP A 554 10.06 -14.76 8.80
N ASP A 555 9.31 -13.94 9.56
CA ASP A 555 8.16 -14.39 10.35
C ASP A 555 6.98 -14.76 9.46
N VAL A 556 6.80 -14.08 8.32
CA VAL A 556 5.81 -14.44 7.29
C VAL A 556 6.21 -15.76 6.61
N ALA A 557 7.50 -15.97 6.36
CA ALA A 557 8.04 -17.23 5.86
C ALA A 557 8.06 -18.35 6.93
N GLU A 558 8.13 -18.03 8.23
CA GLU A 558 8.11 -18.97 9.35
C GLU A 558 6.69 -19.28 9.85
N MET A 559 5.69 -18.43 9.58
CA MET A 559 4.27 -18.84 9.60
C MET A 559 4.02 -20.00 8.61
N ASP A 560 4.91 -20.18 7.63
CA ASP A 560 5.06 -21.38 6.80
C ASP A 560 6.06 -22.42 7.38
N THR A 561 6.10 -22.60 8.70
CA THR A 561 6.71 -23.80 9.30
C THR A 561 5.82 -25.05 9.17
N SER A 562 4.59 -24.89 8.65
CA SER A 562 3.65 -25.97 8.35
C SER A 562 3.76 -26.53 6.93
N GLY A 563 4.43 -25.82 6.01
CA GLY A 563 4.41 -26.14 4.58
C GLY A 563 3.04 -25.89 3.93
N ASN A 564 2.21 -25.01 4.51
CA ASN A 564 0.87 -24.69 4.02
C ASN A 564 0.82 -23.27 3.43
N PRO A 565 1.10 -23.11 2.13
CA PRO A 565 1.01 -21.83 1.43
C PRO A 565 -0.38 -21.17 1.43
N ASN A 566 -1.44 -21.88 1.85
CA ASN A 566 -2.80 -21.32 1.98
C ASN A 566 -3.10 -20.76 3.37
N ALA A 567 -2.18 -20.86 4.33
CA ALA A 567 -2.43 -20.59 5.76
C ALA A 567 -3.20 -19.28 6.00
N LEU A 568 -2.80 -18.19 5.33
CA LEU A 568 -3.44 -16.89 5.46
C LEU A 568 -4.93 -16.92 5.11
N CYS A 569 -5.29 -17.53 3.98
CA CYS A 569 -6.68 -17.65 3.53
C CYS A 569 -7.47 -18.56 4.48
N THR A 570 -6.85 -19.65 4.93
CA THR A 570 -7.50 -20.67 5.77
C THR A 570 -7.81 -20.22 7.19
N THR A 571 -7.24 -19.08 7.64
CA THR A 571 -7.58 -18.45 8.93
C THR A 571 -9.06 -18.12 9.01
N CYS A 572 -9.65 -17.61 7.93
CA CYS A 572 -11.07 -17.29 7.86
C CYS A 572 -11.86 -18.33 7.06
N HIS A 573 -11.28 -18.80 5.95
CA HIS A 573 -11.84 -19.90 5.17
C HIS A 573 -11.39 -21.22 5.75
N SER A 574 -11.72 -21.53 7.01
CA SER A 574 -11.30 -22.77 7.67
C SER A 574 -12.25 -23.93 7.40
N PRO A 575 -11.85 -25.20 7.63
CA PRO A 575 -12.78 -26.34 7.54
C PRO A 575 -13.99 -26.23 8.46
N GLU A 576 -13.85 -25.53 9.60
CA GLU A 576 -14.94 -25.30 10.56
C GLU A 576 -15.90 -24.21 10.07
N ALA A 577 -15.37 -23.12 9.52
CA ALA A 577 -16.18 -21.98 9.05
C ALA A 577 -16.78 -22.21 7.66
N ASN A 578 -16.04 -22.91 6.78
CA ASN A 578 -16.36 -23.13 5.38
C ASN A 578 -16.03 -24.59 4.96
N PRO A 579 -16.73 -25.59 5.51
CA PRO A 579 -16.45 -27.01 5.23
C PRO A 579 -16.54 -27.36 3.73
N GLU A 580 -17.33 -26.61 2.94
CA GLU A 580 -17.46 -26.75 1.49
C GLU A 580 -16.20 -26.41 0.70
N LEU A 581 -15.24 -25.69 1.30
CA LEU A 581 -13.97 -25.37 0.67
C LEU A 581 -12.93 -26.50 0.85
N TYR A 582 -13.24 -27.52 1.67
CA TYR A 582 -12.29 -28.55 2.07
C TYR A 582 -12.70 -29.98 1.70
N PRO A 583 -11.74 -30.80 1.25
CA PRO A 583 -10.37 -30.43 0.90
C PRO A 583 -10.32 -29.54 -0.35
N ALA A 584 -9.27 -28.72 -0.52
CA ALA A 584 -9.12 -27.80 -1.65
C ALA A 584 -9.29 -28.51 -3.02
N ALA A 585 -8.77 -29.74 -3.16
CA ALA A 585 -9.01 -30.59 -4.32
C ALA A 585 -10.50 -30.82 -4.65
N ALA A 586 -11.34 -31.05 -3.64
CA ALA A 586 -12.78 -31.23 -3.84
C ALA A 586 -13.45 -29.91 -4.25
N HIS A 587 -13.06 -28.80 -3.60
CA HIS A 587 -13.51 -27.47 -3.98
C HIS A 587 -13.18 -27.16 -5.45
N VAL A 588 -11.94 -27.40 -5.88
CA VAL A 588 -11.54 -27.22 -7.29
C VAL A 588 -12.37 -28.09 -8.21
N ALA A 589 -12.59 -29.37 -7.88
CA ALA A 589 -13.42 -30.26 -8.68
C ALA A 589 -14.87 -29.77 -8.80
N ASP A 590 -15.44 -29.24 -7.73
CA ASP A 590 -16.81 -28.73 -7.70
C ASP A 590 -16.95 -27.42 -8.50
N VAL A 591 -16.03 -26.47 -8.31
CA VAL A 591 -16.04 -25.17 -9.01
C VAL A 591 -15.81 -25.33 -10.51
N THR A 592 -14.99 -26.31 -10.90
CA THR A 592 -14.69 -26.62 -12.30
C THR A 592 -15.69 -27.61 -12.93
N GLY A 593 -16.46 -28.34 -12.12
CA GLY A 593 -17.38 -29.38 -12.57
C GLY A 593 -16.70 -30.67 -13.08
N VAL A 594 -15.41 -30.87 -12.76
CA VAL A 594 -14.62 -32.03 -13.23
C VAL A 594 -14.02 -32.76 -12.03
N ASN A 595 -14.63 -33.89 -11.66
CA ASN A 595 -14.18 -34.75 -10.54
C ASN A 595 -12.71 -35.17 -10.65
N GLY A 596 -12.16 -35.26 -11.87
CA GLY A 596 -10.75 -35.59 -12.10
C GLY A 596 -9.78 -34.53 -11.58
N HIS A 597 -10.19 -33.27 -11.45
CA HIS A 597 -9.32 -32.20 -10.92
C HIS A 597 -8.92 -32.43 -9.46
N ALA A 598 -9.77 -33.09 -8.66
CA ALA A 598 -9.43 -33.45 -7.29
C ALA A 598 -8.19 -34.37 -7.21
N SER A 599 -7.93 -35.15 -8.26
CA SER A 599 -6.77 -36.04 -8.30
C SER A 599 -5.47 -35.38 -8.76
N LEU A 600 -5.54 -34.17 -9.32
CA LEU A 600 -4.36 -33.47 -9.87
C LEU A 600 -3.39 -33.03 -8.79
N GLU A 601 -3.89 -32.78 -7.57
CA GLU A 601 -3.07 -32.41 -6.42
C GLU A 601 -1.97 -33.47 -6.15
N ALA A 602 -2.28 -34.75 -6.37
CA ALA A 602 -1.33 -35.84 -6.20
C ALA A 602 -0.20 -35.87 -7.24
N PHE A 603 -0.36 -35.15 -8.36
CA PHE A 603 0.61 -35.11 -9.46
C PHE A 603 1.36 -33.78 -9.54
N PHE A 604 0.68 -32.66 -9.28
CA PHE A 604 1.20 -31.30 -9.47
C PHE A 604 1.51 -30.57 -8.14
N GLY A 605 1.08 -31.11 -7.00
CA GLY A 605 1.23 -30.46 -5.70
C GLY A 605 -0.07 -29.77 -5.24
N PRO A 606 -0.05 -29.14 -4.05
CA PRO A 606 -1.23 -28.52 -3.45
C PRO A 606 -1.78 -27.39 -4.34
N PHE A 607 -3.10 -27.29 -4.44
CA PHE A 607 -3.74 -26.12 -5.06
C PHE A 607 -3.57 -24.91 -4.14
N LEU A 608 -3.00 -23.82 -4.67
CA LEU A 608 -2.90 -22.56 -3.95
C LEU A 608 -4.12 -21.68 -4.24
N CYS A 609 -4.69 -21.09 -3.19
CA CYS A 609 -5.82 -20.17 -3.33
C CYS A 609 -5.43 -18.97 -4.22
N THR A 610 -4.20 -18.47 -4.04
CA THR A 610 -3.67 -17.29 -4.76
C THR A 610 -3.51 -17.51 -6.25
N ASP A 611 -3.19 -18.74 -6.69
CA ASP A 611 -3.01 -19.04 -8.12
C ASP A 611 -4.30 -18.85 -8.93
N CYS A 612 -5.45 -19.01 -8.27
CA CYS A 612 -6.76 -18.81 -8.88
C CYS A 612 -7.37 -17.44 -8.57
N HIS A 613 -7.28 -17.00 -7.32
CA HIS A 613 -7.99 -15.83 -6.81
C HIS A 613 -7.18 -14.53 -6.84
N MET A 614 -5.85 -14.59 -6.96
CA MET A 614 -4.93 -13.45 -6.90
C MET A 614 -3.95 -13.43 -8.08
N VAL A 615 -4.45 -13.70 -9.29
CA VAL A 615 -3.63 -13.75 -10.50
C VAL A 615 -2.86 -12.42 -10.67
N PRO A 616 -1.55 -12.45 -11.01
CA PRO A 616 -0.76 -11.26 -11.33
C PRO A 616 -1.23 -10.55 -12.62
N THR A 617 -2.20 -9.66 -12.49
CA THR A 617 -2.80 -8.92 -13.62
C THR A 617 -2.15 -7.55 -13.84
N ALA A 618 -1.65 -6.90 -12.80
CA ALA A 618 -1.08 -5.56 -12.90
C ALA A 618 0.44 -5.59 -13.12
N LYS A 619 0.96 -4.63 -13.90
CA LYS A 619 2.39 -4.55 -14.24
C LYS A 619 3.10 -3.38 -13.54
N SER A 620 4.17 -3.67 -12.79
CA SER A 620 5.16 -2.70 -12.30
C SER A 620 6.52 -2.93 -12.97
N GLY A 621 7.03 -4.15 -12.92
CA GLY A 621 8.24 -4.65 -13.56
C GLY A 621 7.98 -5.38 -14.87
N ALA A 622 8.63 -6.52 -15.05
CA ALA A 622 8.48 -7.40 -16.22
C ALA A 622 7.44 -8.50 -15.97
N ALA A 623 6.70 -8.84 -17.01
CA ALA A 623 5.92 -10.06 -17.04
C ALA A 623 6.81 -11.30 -17.24
N VAL A 624 6.42 -12.40 -16.60
CA VAL A 624 7.09 -13.69 -16.74
C VAL A 624 6.29 -14.61 -17.64
N ARG A 625 6.99 -15.49 -18.36
CA ARG A 625 6.36 -16.49 -19.23
C ARG A 625 5.53 -17.46 -18.40
N ALA A 626 4.26 -17.60 -18.78
CA ALA A 626 3.35 -18.60 -18.25
C ALA A 626 3.13 -19.70 -19.30
N LEU A 627 1.88 -20.10 -19.55
CA LEU A 627 1.54 -21.16 -20.48
C LEU A 627 2.04 -20.88 -21.92
N VAL A 628 2.62 -21.92 -22.55
CA VAL A 628 2.80 -21.98 -24.00
C VAL A 628 1.67 -22.82 -24.59
N ASP A 629 1.00 -22.33 -25.63
CA ASP A 629 0.01 -23.06 -26.42
C ASP A 629 0.64 -23.67 -27.68
N PRO A 630 0.99 -24.97 -27.69
CA PRO A 630 1.59 -25.62 -28.85
C PRO A 630 0.56 -26.23 -29.82
N ILE A 631 -0.76 -26.20 -29.55
CA ILE A 631 -1.74 -27.13 -30.17
C ILE A 631 -2.38 -26.59 -31.48
N GLY A 632 -1.73 -25.65 -32.18
CA GLY A 632 -2.14 -25.22 -33.52
C GLY A 632 -1.01 -25.13 -34.53
N ALA A 633 -1.37 -25.21 -35.81
CA ALA A 633 -0.49 -24.68 -36.85
C ALA A 633 -0.18 -23.20 -36.52
N PRO A 634 1.02 -22.71 -36.85
CA PRO A 634 1.50 -21.41 -36.40
C PRO A 634 0.48 -20.27 -36.54
N PRO A 635 0.44 -19.33 -35.58
CA PRO A 635 1.44 -19.16 -34.51
C PRO A 635 1.09 -19.84 -33.17
N THR A 636 2.10 -20.51 -32.58
CA THR A 636 2.18 -20.82 -31.14
C THR A 636 1.99 -19.55 -30.34
N VAL A 637 1.23 -19.61 -29.25
CA VAL A 637 0.93 -18.44 -28.40
C VAL A 637 1.60 -18.63 -27.05
N GLN A 638 2.39 -17.64 -26.64
CA GLN A 638 2.97 -17.56 -25.30
C GLN A 638 2.12 -16.61 -24.46
N TYR A 639 1.60 -17.10 -23.35
CA TYR A 639 0.94 -16.29 -22.33
C TYR A 639 1.95 -15.79 -21.30
N TYR A 640 1.61 -14.69 -20.64
CA TYR A 640 2.45 -14.04 -19.64
C TYR A 640 1.62 -13.72 -18.40
N TRP A 641 2.24 -13.82 -17.23
CA TRP A 641 1.73 -13.28 -15.98
C TRP A 641 2.55 -12.06 -15.61
N ASN A 642 1.89 -11.00 -15.16
CA ASN A 642 2.59 -9.80 -14.70
C ASN A 642 3.16 -10.05 -13.29
N ASP A 643 3.51 -8.99 -12.55
CA ASP A 643 4.24 -9.07 -11.29
C ASP A 643 3.45 -8.57 -10.08
N VAL A 644 2.26 -7.99 -10.27
CA VAL A 644 1.39 -7.53 -9.18
C VAL A 644 0.05 -8.26 -9.22
N SER A 645 -0.20 -9.06 -8.18
CA SER A 645 -1.45 -9.80 -7.94
C SER A 645 -2.68 -8.91 -7.83
N SER A 646 -3.76 -9.30 -8.50
CA SER A 646 -5.10 -8.73 -8.30
C SER A 646 -5.55 -8.92 -6.84
N HIS A 647 -6.12 -7.88 -6.25
CA HIS A 647 -6.69 -7.93 -4.89
C HIS A 647 -8.22 -8.01 -4.90
N ARG A 648 -8.80 -8.37 -6.05
CA ARG A 648 -10.24 -8.61 -6.22
C ARG A 648 -10.70 -9.91 -5.57
N MET A 649 -9.78 -10.87 -5.42
CA MET A 649 -10.04 -12.21 -4.86
C MET A 649 -11.07 -13.02 -5.67
N THR A 650 -11.25 -12.68 -6.94
CA THR A 650 -12.20 -13.31 -7.87
C THR A 650 -11.49 -14.12 -8.95
N VAL A 651 -12.14 -15.19 -9.41
CA VAL A 651 -11.62 -16.00 -10.52
C VAL A 651 -12.18 -15.51 -11.85
N THR A 652 -11.32 -14.91 -12.68
CA THR A 652 -11.68 -14.55 -14.06
C THR A 652 -11.63 -15.78 -14.96
N ARG A 653 -12.80 -16.18 -15.50
CA ARG A 653 -12.95 -17.41 -16.28
C ARG A 653 -12.57 -17.21 -17.75
N TRP A 654 -11.95 -18.23 -18.36
CA TRP A 654 -11.65 -18.27 -19.80
C TRP A 654 -12.87 -17.99 -20.69
N THR A 655 -14.04 -18.52 -20.30
CA THR A 655 -15.30 -18.35 -21.06
C THR A 655 -15.84 -16.92 -21.06
N SER A 656 -15.26 -16.02 -20.26
CA SER A 656 -15.61 -14.60 -20.27
C SER A 656 -15.08 -13.86 -21.51
N PHE A 657 -14.17 -14.49 -22.27
CA PHE A 657 -13.53 -13.89 -23.44
C PHE A 657 -14.02 -14.54 -24.74
N THR A 658 -14.14 -13.73 -25.79
CA THR A 658 -14.33 -14.21 -27.17
C THR A 658 -12.98 -14.38 -27.84
N GLY A 659 -12.28 -15.49 -27.55
CA GLY A 659 -10.94 -15.78 -28.08
C GLY A 659 -9.87 -15.77 -26.99
N GLN A 660 -8.67 -15.31 -27.33
CA GLN A 660 -7.57 -15.20 -26.37
C GLN A 660 -7.90 -14.12 -25.32
N PRO A 661 -7.65 -14.40 -24.03
CA PRO A 661 -7.70 -13.38 -22.99
C PRO A 661 -6.73 -12.22 -23.29
N ASP A 662 -7.17 -11.00 -23.03
CA ASP A 662 -6.37 -9.78 -23.10
C ASP A 662 -5.70 -9.44 -21.75
N GLN A 663 -5.85 -10.31 -20.75
CA GLN A 663 -5.27 -10.20 -19.41
C GLN A 663 -4.75 -11.56 -18.92
N PRO A 664 -3.82 -11.57 -17.95
CA PRO A 664 -3.47 -12.77 -17.19
C PRO A 664 -4.70 -13.36 -16.48
N ILE A 665 -4.87 -14.68 -16.57
CA ILE A 665 -5.87 -15.43 -15.80
C ILE A 665 -5.29 -16.75 -15.30
N ALA A 666 -5.92 -17.36 -14.29
CA ALA A 666 -5.53 -18.65 -13.71
C ALA A 666 -5.35 -19.75 -14.78
N PHE A 667 -6.25 -19.75 -15.79
CA PHE A 667 -6.21 -20.71 -16.90
C PHE A 667 -4.93 -20.60 -17.74
N THR A 668 -4.36 -19.40 -17.87
CA THR A 668 -3.16 -19.14 -18.70
C THR A 668 -1.84 -19.48 -17.99
N ASN A 669 -1.92 -20.25 -16.91
CA ASN A 669 -0.79 -20.88 -16.22
C ASN A 669 -0.90 -22.42 -16.33
N GLU A 670 -0.58 -23.16 -15.27
CA GLU A 670 -0.52 -24.64 -15.27
C GLU A 670 -1.83 -25.32 -15.72
N CYS A 671 -2.98 -24.70 -15.40
CA CYS A 671 -4.28 -25.24 -15.80
C CYS A 671 -4.40 -25.45 -17.31
N GLY A 672 -3.89 -24.53 -18.11
CA GLY A 672 -4.05 -24.57 -19.56
C GLY A 672 -3.23 -25.66 -20.24
N GLU A 673 -2.24 -26.26 -19.56
CA GLU A 673 -1.46 -27.37 -20.12
C GLU A 673 -2.32 -28.61 -20.40
N CYS A 674 -3.25 -28.92 -19.50
CA CYS A 674 -4.19 -30.04 -19.64
C CYS A 674 -5.42 -29.69 -20.49
N HIS A 675 -5.76 -28.40 -20.57
CA HIS A 675 -6.95 -27.88 -21.24
C HIS A 675 -6.65 -27.27 -22.62
N ALA A 676 -5.51 -27.64 -23.21
CA ALA A 676 -5.01 -27.03 -24.44
C ALA A 676 -5.93 -27.25 -25.66
N GLU A 677 -6.86 -28.22 -25.62
CA GLU A 677 -7.89 -28.41 -26.65
C GLU A 677 -8.98 -27.31 -26.69
N PHE A 678 -9.05 -26.47 -25.65
CA PHE A 678 -9.94 -25.31 -25.58
C PHE A 678 -9.25 -24.01 -26.00
N LEU A 679 -7.95 -24.07 -26.30
CA LEU A 679 -7.20 -22.92 -26.78
C LEU A 679 -7.61 -22.59 -28.23
N PRO A 680 -7.62 -21.31 -28.62
CA PRO A 680 -8.23 -20.87 -29.88
C PRO A 680 -7.47 -21.36 -31.12
N ASN A 681 -6.25 -21.87 -30.93
CA ASN A 681 -5.44 -22.48 -31.98
C ASN A 681 -5.74 -23.96 -32.23
N THR A 682 -6.63 -24.58 -31.45
CA THR A 682 -7.06 -25.96 -31.68
C THR A 682 -7.81 -26.01 -33.01
N PRO A 683 -7.33 -26.77 -34.03
CA PRO A 683 -8.07 -26.94 -35.27
C PRO A 683 -9.45 -27.50 -34.94
N THR A 684 -10.51 -26.80 -35.34
CA THR A 684 -11.87 -27.34 -35.24
C THR A 684 -11.93 -28.61 -36.11
N PRO A 685 -12.40 -29.76 -35.60
CA PRO A 685 -12.36 -31.03 -36.32
C PRO A 685 -13.15 -31.04 -37.63
#